data_AF-A0A8H4BF36-F1
#
_entry.id   AF-A0A8H4BF36-F1
#
_cell.length_a   1.000
_cell.length_b   1.000
_cell.length_c   1.000
_cell.angle_alpha   90.00
_cell.angle_beta   90.00
_cell.angle_gamma   90.00
#
_symmetry.space_group_name_H-M   'P 1'
#
loop_
_entity.id
_entity.type
_entity.pdbx_description
1 polymer ?
#
loop_
_entity_poly.entity_id
_entity_poly.type
_entity_poly.pdbx_seq_one_letter_code
_entity_poly.pdbx_strand_id
1 'polypeptide(L)'
;MSDNRKRPVPSDAPEFPSKRANRLSYGMDRLSLNNDEALSTRGFQHAILVRPKPAEPHTANIDQAVDAVEVSPSIPYAHHEQSAFANEPYTLNRPQEILSRIGRPTIRSSLADVFSEHSSPLAVRKYPTDPRDTKSNDTQRRYAQAIADYLEKIGFREFVPQYKAIRSLSSKDFHYIYAHLVQHYDPSLRHRKKIEDHVIEIMNSFKYPLRDSISRKSLLSIGAIHSNANFYGLLHWLMEACKSRDVSNPKEFKDPAVASLEIEENAMASAFADFSFASYQKYITSEEEATYDEEIDPLRNRFDVIAAERDRDIYELDAEIAALREEAAMLESDGSTIESLKRRNHDLTRDTAKFRNYCQEKRKRVEKYRSINKVVEDEVKRLDNENQILEQQKAELEEKLKEKNVSLAALESLAKEHEAEMKRCADLTAHLETRRLAYSEKTQTLTILRDKVRQQVDEFNTKVKKLFPTGSEQHEFLLVYNPGATAPNEELSYDVDQKLIPTIERLEISERQDFDQITMETQRLREKTDALNADIEQIKLELIEKQKEAELKAKKHEESRRQFMAENEKYNIMTEKHEKALDDARSRSREALLQAKERLFAEESRLIEMERRFQQEQEVLAVTARKMVAQYTDSQAELMPMLNTLTQLVLKQGIQ
;
A
#
# COMPACT_ATOMS: atom_id res chain seq x y z
N MET A 1 56.25 -36.83 22.12
CA MET A 1 55.13 -37.75 22.39
C MET A 1 54.07 -37.47 21.31
N SER A 2 53.71 -38.37 20.39
CA SER A 2 53.16 -39.73 20.54
C SER A 2 51.76 -39.75 21.16
N ASP A 3 50.71 -40.29 20.53
CA ASP A 3 50.56 -40.84 19.17
C ASP A 3 49.05 -40.99 18.84
N ASN A 4 48.65 -41.01 17.56
CA ASN A 4 47.63 -41.95 17.03
C ASN A 4 47.35 -41.83 15.51
N ARG A 5 47.77 -42.87 14.75
CA ARG A 5 47.03 -43.63 13.70
C ARG A 5 46.18 -42.83 12.68
N LYS A 6 46.52 -42.70 11.37
CA LYS A 6 46.82 -43.67 10.27
C LYS A 6 45.62 -44.42 9.62
N ARG A 7 45.09 -43.83 8.51
CA ARG A 7 44.68 -44.46 7.20
C ARG A 7 43.54 -45.53 7.19
N PRO A 8 42.99 -45.95 6.01
CA PRO A 8 43.24 -45.57 4.60
C PRO A 8 41.98 -45.07 3.82
N VAL A 9 42.12 -44.89 2.49
CA VAL A 9 41.08 -44.50 1.49
C VAL A 9 40.63 -45.75 0.69
N PRO A 10 39.49 -45.74 -0.04
CA PRO A 10 39.59 -45.58 -1.50
C PRO A 10 38.43 -44.85 -2.23
N SER A 11 38.77 -44.29 -3.40
CA SER A 11 38.02 -44.23 -4.68
C SER A 11 36.50 -44.02 -4.72
N ASP A 12 36.08 -42.88 -5.28
CA ASP A 12 35.34 -42.86 -6.56
C ASP A 12 35.52 -41.52 -7.30
N ALA A 13 35.22 -41.49 -8.61
CA ALA A 13 35.64 -40.46 -9.59
C ALA A 13 34.42 -39.82 -10.32
N PRO A 14 34.55 -38.85 -11.27
CA PRO A 14 35.78 -38.22 -11.80
C PRO A 14 35.77 -36.67 -11.87
N GLU A 15 36.92 -36.10 -12.25
CA GLU A 15 37.08 -34.68 -12.61
C GLU A 15 36.55 -34.38 -14.03
N PHE A 16 36.21 -33.11 -14.30
CA PHE A 16 36.06 -32.57 -15.66
C PHE A 16 36.93 -31.30 -15.85
N PRO A 17 37.59 -31.12 -17.02
CA PRO A 17 38.72 -30.19 -17.15
C PRO A 17 38.34 -28.76 -17.53
N SER A 18 39.30 -27.85 -17.30
CA SER A 18 39.20 -26.45 -17.74
C SER A 18 39.55 -26.26 -19.23
N LYS A 19 38.96 -25.23 -19.86
CA LYS A 19 39.64 -24.35 -20.84
C LYS A 19 38.79 -23.13 -21.22
N ARG A 20 39.49 -22.01 -21.49
CA ARG A 20 38.96 -20.87 -22.26
C ARG A 20 38.74 -21.30 -23.72
N ALA A 21 37.76 -20.68 -24.39
CA ALA A 21 37.73 -20.56 -25.83
C ALA A 21 37.30 -19.14 -26.23
N ASN A 22 37.93 -18.58 -27.25
CA ASN A 22 37.59 -17.26 -27.78
C ASN A 22 36.29 -17.35 -28.61
N ARG A 23 35.59 -16.22 -28.79
CA ARG A 23 34.76 -16.02 -29.99
C ARG A 23 35.26 -14.80 -30.77
N LEU A 24 35.65 -15.08 -32.02
CA LEU A 24 36.08 -14.11 -33.01
C LEU A 24 34.89 -13.47 -33.71
N SER A 25 35.20 -12.44 -34.50
CA SER A 25 34.29 -11.69 -35.36
C SER A 25 34.05 -12.38 -36.73
N TYR A 26 33.26 -11.71 -37.58
CA TYR A 26 32.88 -12.06 -38.97
C TYR A 26 31.83 -13.17 -39.13
N GLY A 27 31.00 -13.03 -40.18
CA GLY A 27 29.89 -13.95 -40.50
C GLY A 27 28.50 -13.31 -40.68
N MET A 28 28.41 -12.07 -41.16
CA MET A 28 27.13 -11.45 -41.59
C MET A 28 27.14 -11.29 -43.12
N ASP A 29 26.78 -12.37 -43.81
CA ASP A 29 26.67 -12.38 -45.27
C ASP A 29 25.26 -12.00 -45.75
N ARG A 30 25.19 -11.47 -46.97
CA ARG A 30 23.97 -10.88 -47.52
C ARG A 30 23.01 -11.94 -48.07
N LEU A 31 21.74 -11.87 -47.67
CA LEU A 31 20.63 -12.39 -48.48
C LEU A 31 19.62 -11.26 -48.75
N SER A 32 19.83 -10.58 -49.87
CA SER A 32 18.81 -9.76 -50.53
C SER A 32 17.86 -10.68 -51.28
N LEU A 33 16.59 -10.69 -50.89
CA LEU A 33 15.50 -11.25 -51.69
C LEU A 33 14.55 -10.11 -52.08
N ASN A 34 14.85 -9.47 -53.20
CA ASN A 34 13.80 -8.88 -54.02
C ASN A 34 13.16 -10.02 -54.82
N ASN A 35 11.83 -10.04 -54.86
CA ASN A 35 11.14 -10.01 -56.14
C ASN A 35 9.69 -9.60 -55.92
N ASP A 36 9.18 -8.78 -56.83
CA ASP A 36 7.75 -8.63 -57.04
C ASP A 36 7.15 -9.95 -57.53
N GLU A 37 5.89 -10.22 -57.20
CA GLU A 37 4.91 -10.48 -58.25
C GLU A 37 3.52 -10.07 -57.79
N ALA A 38 2.68 -9.66 -58.73
CA ALA A 38 1.44 -8.93 -58.45
C ALA A 38 0.21 -9.65 -58.99
N LEU A 39 -0.93 -9.43 -58.32
CA LEU A 39 -2.29 -9.55 -58.84
C LEU A 39 -2.68 -10.89 -59.50
N SER A 40 -3.53 -11.66 -58.81
CA SER A 40 -4.64 -12.31 -59.51
C SER A 40 -5.91 -12.28 -58.67
N THR A 41 -6.98 -11.73 -59.25
CA THR A 41 -8.31 -11.65 -58.64
C THR A 41 -9.23 -12.70 -59.25
N ARG A 42 -9.88 -13.51 -58.42
CA ARG A 42 -11.18 -14.14 -58.70
C ARG A 42 -11.78 -14.69 -57.40
N GLY A 43 -13.05 -14.42 -57.17
CA GLY A 43 -13.83 -15.00 -56.09
C GLY A 43 -15.07 -15.71 -56.63
N PHE A 44 -15.84 -16.34 -55.74
CA PHE A 44 -17.20 -16.81 -56.00
C PHE A 44 -18.09 -16.52 -54.78
N GLN A 45 -19.40 -16.51 -54.99
CA GLN A 45 -20.42 -16.01 -54.05
C GLN A 45 -21.40 -17.10 -53.58
N HIS A 46 -22.28 -16.71 -52.64
CA HIS A 46 -23.58 -17.29 -52.28
C HIS A 46 -23.71 -18.38 -51.17
N ALA A 47 -24.16 -17.92 -50.00
CA ALA A 47 -25.30 -18.45 -49.23
C ALA A 47 -25.80 -17.32 -48.29
N ILE A 48 -26.92 -16.63 -48.54
CA ILE A 48 -28.29 -17.00 -48.14
C ILE A 48 -28.32 -17.44 -46.65
N LEU A 49 -28.41 -16.53 -45.68
CA LEU A 49 -29.57 -15.73 -45.23
C LEU A 49 -30.61 -16.53 -44.40
N VAL A 50 -30.54 -16.37 -43.06
CA VAL A 50 -31.71 -16.26 -42.17
C VAL A 50 -31.42 -15.19 -41.11
N ARG A 51 -32.38 -14.29 -40.85
CA ARG A 51 -32.31 -13.27 -39.79
C ARG A 51 -33.72 -12.97 -39.27
N PRO A 52 -34.04 -13.24 -37.99
CA PRO A 52 -35.29 -12.76 -37.40
C PRO A 52 -35.20 -11.27 -37.01
N LYS A 53 -36.33 -10.56 -37.08
CA LYS A 53 -36.52 -9.20 -36.56
C LYS A 53 -37.73 -9.19 -35.59
N PRO A 54 -37.94 -8.13 -34.78
CA PRO A 54 -38.69 -8.22 -33.53
C PRO A 54 -40.20 -8.01 -33.67
N ALA A 55 -40.94 -8.26 -32.58
CA ALA A 55 -42.33 -7.88 -32.40
C ALA A 55 -42.61 -7.38 -30.96
N GLU A 56 -43.26 -6.23 -30.89
CA GLU A 56 -43.97 -5.56 -29.78
C GLU A 56 -45.12 -4.76 -30.43
N PRO A 57 -46.11 -4.20 -29.72
CA PRO A 57 -46.43 -4.29 -28.28
C PRO A 57 -47.88 -4.78 -28.03
N HIS A 58 -48.34 -4.77 -26.76
CA HIS A 58 -49.71 -4.44 -26.28
C HIS A 58 -49.77 -4.69 -24.75
N THR A 59 -49.68 -3.69 -23.85
CA THR A 59 -50.65 -2.63 -23.41
C THR A 59 -51.76 -3.10 -22.46
N ALA A 60 -51.93 -2.37 -21.33
CA ALA A 60 -53.03 -2.43 -20.34
C ALA A 60 -53.10 -3.71 -19.46
N ASN A 61 -53.56 -3.72 -18.20
CA ASN A 61 -53.82 -2.69 -17.15
C ASN A 61 -54.06 -3.44 -15.79
N ILE A 62 -54.25 -2.89 -14.57
CA ILE A 62 -54.36 -1.54 -13.96
C ILE A 62 -54.01 -1.64 -12.44
N ASP A 63 -54.25 -0.59 -11.62
CA ASP A 63 -54.26 -0.52 -10.14
C ASP A 63 -52.91 -0.67 -9.36
N GLN A 64 -52.61 0.13 -8.32
CA GLN A 64 -53.17 1.42 -7.88
C GLN A 64 -52.14 2.20 -7.03
N ALA A 65 -52.04 3.51 -7.29
CA ALA A 65 -51.98 4.71 -6.41
C ALA A 65 -51.43 4.63 -4.95
N VAL A 66 -50.99 5.72 -4.28
CA VAL A 66 -51.32 7.16 -4.38
C VAL A 66 -50.07 8.05 -4.09
N ASP A 67 -50.19 9.33 -4.49
CA ASP A 67 -49.37 10.55 -4.29
C ASP A 67 -48.81 10.79 -2.84
N ALA A 68 -47.99 11.82 -2.52
CA ALA A 68 -47.77 13.11 -3.19
C ALA A 68 -46.40 13.77 -2.89
N VAL A 69 -46.17 14.92 -3.53
CA VAL A 69 -45.02 15.83 -3.41
C VAL A 69 -45.49 17.14 -2.73
N GLU A 70 -44.71 17.76 -1.83
CA GLU A 70 -44.34 19.21 -1.90
C GLU A 70 -43.52 19.80 -0.71
N VAL A 71 -42.76 20.85 -1.07
CA VAL A 71 -42.34 22.04 -0.27
C VAL A 71 -41.43 21.90 0.97
N SER A 72 -40.25 22.53 0.87
CA SER A 72 -39.31 22.86 1.98
C SER A 72 -39.73 24.15 2.72
N PRO A 73 -39.20 24.42 3.94
CA PRO A 73 -38.25 25.55 4.02
C PRO A 73 -37.12 25.48 5.09
N SER A 74 -35.97 26.06 4.73
CA SER A 74 -35.11 26.96 5.55
C SER A 74 -34.24 26.50 6.75
N ILE A 75 -32.92 26.76 6.59
CA ILE A 75 -32.01 27.51 7.54
C ILE A 75 -31.42 26.76 8.78
N PRO A 76 -30.12 26.93 9.16
CA PRO A 76 -28.92 27.41 8.40
C PRO A 76 -27.56 26.68 8.66
N TYR A 77 -26.59 26.94 7.77
CA TYR A 77 -25.13 27.11 7.95
C TYR A 77 -24.36 26.62 9.20
N ALA A 78 -23.26 25.88 8.93
CA ALA A 78 -21.88 26.26 9.35
C ALA A 78 -20.84 25.59 8.41
N HIS A 79 -19.71 26.26 8.10
CA HIS A 79 -18.73 25.80 7.09
C HIS A 79 -17.55 25.03 7.69
N HIS A 80 -17.01 24.10 6.88
CA HIS A 80 -15.58 23.81 6.87
C HIS A 80 -15.10 23.70 5.42
N GLU A 81 -14.38 24.72 4.96
CA GLU A 81 -13.83 24.79 3.60
C GLU A 81 -12.37 24.36 3.56
N GLN A 82 -11.98 23.83 2.41
CA GLN A 82 -10.59 23.55 2.07
C GLN A 82 -10.02 24.75 1.30
N SER A 83 -8.74 25.06 1.47
CA SER A 83 -7.72 24.87 0.42
C SER A 83 -6.48 25.76 0.61
N ALA A 84 -5.44 25.41 -0.14
CA ALA A 84 -4.29 26.23 -0.56
C ALA A 84 -3.42 26.91 0.51
N PHE A 85 -2.12 26.61 0.47
CA PHE A 85 -1.10 27.63 0.12
C PHE A 85 0.15 26.92 -0.43
N ALA A 86 0.92 27.63 -1.26
CA ALA A 86 2.20 27.18 -1.81
C ALA A 86 3.07 28.39 -2.14
N ASN A 87 4.40 28.25 -2.00
CA ASN A 87 5.45 29.19 -2.45
C ASN A 87 5.48 30.57 -1.72
N GLU A 88 6.60 31.24 -1.40
CA GLU A 88 8.05 30.96 -1.51
C GLU A 88 8.78 31.31 -0.17
N PRO A 89 10.00 31.90 -0.12
CA PRO A 89 11.28 31.22 -0.20
C PRO A 89 12.15 31.32 1.08
N TYR A 90 13.22 30.51 1.14
CA TYR A 90 14.29 30.68 2.12
C TYR A 90 15.10 31.96 1.88
N THR A 91 15.38 32.71 2.95
CA THR A 91 16.45 33.72 2.99
C THR A 91 17.33 33.51 4.22
N LEU A 92 18.59 33.95 4.15
CA LEU A 92 19.65 33.64 5.11
C LEU A 92 20.16 34.91 5.81
N ASN A 93 20.66 34.77 7.04
CA ASN A 93 21.38 35.75 7.86
C ASN A 93 20.56 36.83 8.60
N ARG A 94 20.33 36.61 9.91
CA ARG A 94 20.97 37.47 10.95
C ARG A 94 20.97 36.80 12.34
N PRO A 95 22.13 36.68 13.05
CA PRO A 95 22.19 36.04 14.36
C PRO A 95 22.33 37.04 15.53
N GLN A 96 21.25 37.41 16.23
CA GLN A 96 21.30 38.17 17.50
C GLN A 96 20.12 37.94 18.47
N GLU A 97 19.72 36.69 18.77
CA GLU A 97 18.78 36.40 19.90
C GLU A 97 19.19 35.16 20.72
N ILE A 98 20.36 35.19 21.37
CA ILE A 98 20.82 34.11 22.28
C ILE A 98 21.21 34.64 23.69
N LEU A 99 21.33 35.96 23.87
CA LEU A 99 21.84 36.59 25.11
C LEU A 99 20.75 37.03 26.13
N SER A 100 19.55 36.46 26.06
CA SER A 100 18.43 36.79 26.97
C SER A 100 18.10 35.70 28.00
N ARG A 101 18.80 34.54 28.00
CA ARG A 101 18.53 33.39 28.89
C ARG A 101 19.52 33.20 30.06
N ILE A 102 20.21 34.26 30.50
CA ILE A 102 20.96 34.23 31.77
C ILE A 102 20.05 34.78 32.88
N GLY A 103 19.10 33.95 33.31
CA GLY A 103 18.24 34.24 34.46
C GLY A 103 19.03 34.10 35.77
N ARG A 104 18.90 35.07 36.68
CA ARG A 104 19.47 34.97 38.04
C ARG A 104 18.75 33.85 38.80
N PRO A 105 19.45 33.00 39.58
CA PRO A 105 18.79 32.04 40.46
C PRO A 105 18.00 32.80 41.53
N THR A 106 16.68 32.81 41.38
CA THR A 106 15.75 33.26 42.41
C THR A 106 15.29 32.01 43.13
N ILE A 107 15.45 31.94 44.45
CA ILE A 107 15.03 30.80 45.26
C ILE A 107 13.48 30.81 45.34
N ARG A 108 12.84 30.26 44.30
CA ARG A 108 11.41 29.92 44.32
C ARG A 108 11.24 28.62 45.09
N SER A 109 10.57 28.69 46.23
CA SER A 109 10.08 27.47 46.90
C SER A 109 8.92 26.90 46.07
N SER A 110 9.13 25.74 45.45
CA SER A 110 8.12 25.03 44.63
C SER A 110 6.76 24.93 45.34
N LEU A 111 6.78 24.65 46.65
CA LEU A 111 5.61 24.58 47.53
C LEU A 111 4.72 25.85 47.48
N ALA A 112 5.29 27.04 47.31
CA ALA A 112 4.52 28.28 47.33
C ALA A 112 3.62 28.44 46.10
N ASP A 113 4.10 28.03 44.92
CA ASP A 113 3.29 28.02 43.69
C ASP A 113 2.23 26.88 43.77
N VAL A 114 2.61 25.69 44.25
CA VAL A 114 1.69 24.52 44.41
C VAL A 114 0.55 24.79 45.40
N PHE A 115 0.82 25.38 46.57
CA PHE A 115 -0.25 25.76 47.52
C PHE A 115 -1.16 26.87 46.97
N SER A 116 -0.68 27.67 46.02
CA SER A 116 -1.50 28.68 45.33
C SER A 116 -2.46 28.03 44.33
N GLU A 117 -1.97 27.13 43.46
CA GLU A 117 -2.81 26.44 42.46
C GLU A 117 -3.80 25.44 43.09
N HIS A 118 -3.50 24.90 44.26
CA HIS A 118 -4.40 24.02 45.01
C HIS A 118 -5.26 24.74 46.05
N SER A 119 -5.34 26.07 45.99
CA SER A 119 -6.20 26.92 46.85
C SER A 119 -7.70 26.85 46.48
N SER A 120 -8.22 25.63 46.32
CA SER A 120 -9.64 25.36 46.58
C SER A 120 -9.83 25.30 48.09
N PRO A 121 -10.67 26.15 48.72
CA PRO A 121 -10.93 26.04 50.16
C PRO A 121 -11.46 24.65 50.46
N LEU A 122 -10.89 23.96 51.46
CA LEU A 122 -11.11 22.53 51.76
C LEU A 122 -12.60 22.20 51.99
N ALA A 123 -13.30 21.97 50.88
CA ALA A 123 -14.74 21.77 50.83
C ALA A 123 -15.06 20.36 51.31
N VAL A 124 -15.27 20.24 52.62
CA VAL A 124 -15.63 19.00 53.32
C VAL A 124 -16.72 18.27 52.56
N ARG A 125 -16.34 17.19 51.85
CA ARG A 125 -17.24 16.42 50.98
C ARG A 125 -18.43 15.94 51.80
N LYS A 126 -19.59 16.56 51.59
CA LYS A 126 -20.86 16.13 52.18
C LYS A 126 -21.29 14.84 51.48
N TYR A 127 -21.20 13.72 52.18
CA TYR A 127 -21.70 12.44 51.67
C TYR A 127 -23.19 12.31 52.04
N PRO A 128 -24.13 12.25 51.08
CA PRO A 128 -25.57 12.15 51.37
C PRO A 128 -25.98 10.82 52.00
N THR A 129 -25.08 9.84 52.05
CA THR A 129 -25.21 8.53 52.68
C THR A 129 -23.82 8.05 53.07
N ASP A 130 -23.69 7.33 54.19
CA ASP A 130 -22.41 6.78 54.64
C ASP A 130 -21.84 5.80 53.59
N PRO A 131 -20.64 6.04 53.01
CA PRO A 131 -20.04 5.15 52.03
C PRO A 131 -19.41 3.90 52.66
N ARG A 132 -19.37 3.80 53.99
CA ARG A 132 -18.82 2.66 54.73
C ARG A 132 -19.92 1.64 55.00
N ASP A 133 -19.63 0.35 54.84
CA ASP A 133 -20.52 -0.72 55.30
C ASP A 133 -20.45 -0.90 56.82
N THR A 134 -20.95 0.10 57.56
CA THR A 134 -21.11 0.06 59.02
C THR A 134 -22.18 -0.94 59.46
N LYS A 135 -23.04 -1.40 58.56
CA LYS A 135 -24.17 -2.30 58.86
C LYS A 135 -23.73 -3.77 58.92
N SER A 136 -22.68 -4.15 58.20
CA SER A 136 -22.09 -5.48 58.32
C SER A 136 -21.50 -5.72 59.72
N ASN A 137 -21.86 -6.87 60.29
CA ASN A 137 -21.32 -7.36 61.55
C ASN A 137 -19.80 -7.60 61.49
N ASP A 138 -19.23 -7.85 60.31
CA ASP A 138 -17.79 -8.06 60.17
C ASP A 138 -17.02 -6.73 60.25
N THR A 139 -17.50 -5.69 59.56
CA THR A 139 -16.95 -4.33 59.67
C THR A 139 -17.00 -3.81 61.11
N GLN A 140 -18.12 -4.02 61.81
CA GLN A 140 -18.25 -3.64 63.23
C GLN A 140 -17.24 -4.36 64.11
N ARG A 141 -16.96 -5.66 63.88
CA ARG A 141 -15.93 -6.41 64.61
C ARG A 141 -14.52 -5.89 64.32
N ARG A 142 -14.19 -5.60 63.07
CA ARG A 142 -12.90 -5.00 62.68
C ARG A 142 -12.71 -3.64 63.35
N TYR A 143 -13.74 -2.79 63.33
CA TYR A 143 -13.70 -1.48 63.98
C TYR A 143 -13.56 -1.60 65.50
N ALA A 144 -14.34 -2.48 66.14
CA ALA A 144 -14.26 -2.77 67.57
C ALA A 144 -12.86 -3.23 68.00
N GLN A 145 -12.20 -4.08 67.21
CA GLN A 145 -10.84 -4.53 67.48
C GLN A 145 -9.83 -3.39 67.31
N ALA A 146 -9.83 -2.72 66.15
CA ALA A 146 -8.88 -1.64 65.86
C ALA A 146 -8.94 -0.49 66.89
N ILE A 147 -10.15 -0.16 67.37
CA ILE A 147 -10.35 0.82 68.45
C ILE A 147 -9.73 0.32 69.76
N ALA A 148 -9.95 -0.95 70.14
CA ALA A 148 -9.35 -1.51 71.36
C ALA A 148 -7.82 -1.54 71.29
N ASP A 149 -7.25 -2.00 70.17
CA ASP A 149 -5.80 -2.08 69.94
C ASP A 149 -5.13 -0.69 70.05
N TYR A 150 -5.79 0.36 69.51
CA TYR A 150 -5.28 1.72 69.59
C TYR A 150 -5.44 2.35 70.97
N LEU A 151 -6.55 2.10 71.68
CA LEU A 151 -6.74 2.55 73.06
C LEU A 151 -5.71 1.92 74.01
N GLU A 152 -5.33 0.67 73.80
CA GLU A 152 -4.23 0.03 74.52
C GLU A 152 -2.88 0.70 74.20
N LYS A 153 -2.60 1.00 72.91
CA LYS A 153 -1.38 1.71 72.48
C LYS A 153 -1.21 3.07 73.16
N ILE A 154 -2.29 3.87 73.29
CA ILE A 154 -2.25 5.18 73.96
C ILE A 154 -2.41 5.10 75.49
N GLY A 155 -2.47 3.88 76.05
CA GLY A 155 -2.41 3.65 77.49
C GLY A 155 -3.72 3.86 78.25
N PHE A 156 -4.89 3.78 77.59
CA PHE A 156 -6.20 4.03 78.20
C PHE A 156 -6.68 2.88 79.11
N ARG A 157 -6.07 2.77 80.30
CA ARG A 157 -6.30 1.66 81.25
C ARG A 157 -7.65 1.67 81.97
N GLU A 158 -8.47 2.72 81.85
CA GLU A 158 -9.82 2.74 82.46
C GLU A 158 -10.82 1.85 81.70
N PHE A 159 -10.55 1.56 80.42
CA PHE A 159 -11.31 0.62 79.61
C PHE A 159 -10.48 -0.66 79.37
N VAL A 160 -10.53 -1.60 80.31
CA VAL A 160 -9.78 -2.88 80.19
C VAL A 160 -10.62 -3.92 79.43
N PRO A 161 -10.26 -4.33 78.20
CA PRO A 161 -11.08 -5.24 77.37
C PRO A 161 -10.99 -6.73 77.77
N GLN A 162 -10.47 -7.06 78.96
CA GLN A 162 -9.82 -8.35 79.25
C GLN A 162 -10.70 -9.60 79.15
N TYR A 163 -12.04 -9.48 79.20
CA TYR A 163 -12.96 -10.62 79.07
C TYR A 163 -14.17 -10.39 78.15
N LYS A 164 -14.26 -9.20 77.51
CA LYS A 164 -15.30 -8.91 76.51
C LYS A 164 -14.74 -7.97 75.44
N ALA A 165 -14.48 -8.52 74.25
CA ALA A 165 -14.39 -7.71 73.04
C ALA A 165 -15.64 -6.82 72.90
N ILE A 166 -15.52 -5.66 72.23
CA ILE A 166 -16.60 -4.66 72.10
C ILE A 166 -17.70 -5.18 71.15
N ARG A 167 -18.48 -6.16 71.61
CA ARG A 167 -19.60 -6.80 70.88
C ARG A 167 -20.90 -6.02 71.01
N SER A 168 -20.98 -5.11 71.98
CA SER A 168 -22.11 -4.21 72.22
C SER A 168 -21.57 -2.93 72.87
N LEU A 169 -21.59 -1.83 72.14
CA LEU A 169 -21.13 -0.53 72.60
C LEU A 169 -22.21 0.09 73.50
N SER A 170 -22.02 0.07 74.84
CA SER A 170 -22.98 0.76 75.70
C SER A 170 -22.81 2.28 75.59
N SER A 171 -23.85 3.04 75.97
CA SER A 171 -23.74 4.51 76.04
C SER A 171 -22.62 4.96 76.99
N LYS A 172 -22.37 4.21 78.08
CA LYS A 172 -21.25 4.48 78.99
C LYS A 172 -19.92 4.30 78.25
N ASP A 173 -19.71 3.16 77.60
CA ASP A 173 -18.45 2.83 76.92
C ASP A 173 -18.16 3.81 75.79
N PHE A 174 -19.17 4.16 74.98
CA PHE A 174 -19.05 5.20 73.97
C PHE A 174 -18.59 6.53 74.56
N HIS A 175 -19.19 6.99 75.66
CA HIS A 175 -18.82 8.27 76.27
C HIS A 175 -17.37 8.27 76.80
N TYR A 176 -16.88 7.18 77.41
CA TYR A 176 -15.48 7.09 77.83
C TYR A 176 -14.51 7.08 76.63
N ILE A 177 -14.75 6.21 75.65
CA ILE A 177 -13.88 6.08 74.47
C ILE A 177 -13.86 7.39 73.66
N TYR A 178 -15.04 7.99 73.43
CA TYR A 178 -15.15 9.28 72.75
C TYR A 178 -14.42 10.39 73.50
N ALA A 179 -14.65 10.52 74.82
CA ALA A 179 -14.06 11.57 75.62
C ALA A 179 -12.53 11.48 75.66
N HIS A 180 -11.98 10.27 75.74
CA HIS A 180 -10.56 10.03 75.72
C HIS A 180 -9.93 10.31 74.34
N LEU A 181 -10.53 9.81 73.25
CA LEU A 181 -10.01 10.07 71.90
C LEU A 181 -10.06 11.56 71.52
N VAL A 182 -11.11 12.30 71.92
CA VAL A 182 -11.16 13.77 71.74
C VAL A 182 -10.04 14.47 72.53
N GLN A 183 -9.82 14.08 73.79
CA GLN A 183 -8.80 14.67 74.66
C GLN A 183 -7.37 14.36 74.18
N HIS A 184 -7.17 13.21 73.52
CA HIS A 184 -5.91 12.86 72.85
C HIS A 184 -5.70 13.66 71.55
N TYR A 185 -6.75 13.79 70.72
CA TYR A 185 -6.71 14.58 69.48
C TYR A 185 -6.49 16.08 69.72
N ASP A 186 -7.14 16.66 70.72
CA ASP A 186 -6.96 18.05 71.12
C ASP A 186 -6.97 18.20 72.65
N PRO A 187 -5.79 18.34 73.28
CA PRO A 187 -5.68 18.50 74.72
C PRO A 187 -6.40 19.74 75.31
N SER A 188 -6.79 20.71 74.50
CA SER A 188 -7.48 21.92 74.96
C SER A 188 -8.99 21.73 75.17
N LEU A 189 -9.60 20.71 74.56
CA LEU A 189 -11.06 20.51 74.56
C LEU A 189 -11.57 19.87 75.86
N ARG A 190 -12.03 20.72 76.80
CA ARG A 190 -12.64 20.28 78.05
C ARG A 190 -14.13 19.93 77.90
N HIS A 191 -14.48 18.69 78.23
CA HIS A 191 -15.86 18.20 78.28
C HIS A 191 -16.73 18.97 79.28
N ARG A 192 -18.00 19.24 78.91
CA ARG A 192 -19.01 19.86 79.80
C ARG A 192 -20.05 18.83 80.27
N LYS A 193 -20.93 19.25 81.19
CA LYS A 193 -21.86 18.39 81.98
C LYS A 193 -22.91 17.56 81.20
N LYS A 194 -22.97 17.65 79.86
CA LYS A 194 -23.79 16.81 78.98
C LYS A 194 -22.99 16.53 77.72
N ILE A 195 -22.68 15.26 77.45
CA ILE A 195 -21.78 14.88 76.34
C ILE A 195 -22.56 14.88 75.03
N GLU A 196 -23.85 14.53 75.07
CA GLU A 196 -24.76 14.40 73.93
C GLU A 196 -24.96 15.72 73.16
N ASP A 197 -24.79 16.87 73.82
CA ASP A 197 -24.86 18.19 73.21
C ASP A 197 -23.52 18.60 72.56
N HIS A 198 -22.40 18.17 73.14
CA HIS A 198 -21.05 18.51 72.66
C HIS A 198 -20.51 17.58 71.58
N VAL A 199 -20.97 16.32 71.49
CA VAL A 199 -20.52 15.39 70.43
C VAL A 199 -20.77 15.99 69.04
N ILE A 200 -21.91 16.63 68.82
CA ILE A 200 -22.24 17.25 67.53
C ILE A 200 -21.37 18.50 67.28
N GLU A 201 -21.15 19.34 68.30
CA GLU A 201 -20.30 20.54 68.21
C GLU A 201 -18.84 20.18 67.87
N ILE A 202 -18.25 19.24 68.58
CA ILE A 202 -16.85 18.81 68.40
C ILE A 202 -16.67 18.12 67.04
N MET A 203 -17.62 17.29 66.60
CA MET A 203 -17.58 16.67 65.27
C MET A 203 -17.81 17.69 64.14
N ASN A 204 -18.52 18.79 64.37
CA ASN A 204 -18.61 19.92 63.43
C ASN A 204 -17.28 20.71 63.37
N SER A 205 -16.57 20.84 64.49
CA SER A 205 -15.24 21.46 64.56
C SER A 205 -14.19 20.62 63.83
N PHE A 206 -14.12 19.31 64.13
CA PHE A 206 -13.25 18.32 63.44
C PHE A 206 -13.70 17.99 62.01
N LYS A 207 -14.68 18.71 61.45
CA LYS A 207 -15.15 18.59 60.06
C LYS A 207 -15.61 17.18 59.66
N TYR A 208 -16.18 16.41 60.60
CA TYR A 208 -16.62 15.04 60.34
C TYR A 208 -17.54 14.97 59.10
N PRO A 209 -17.20 14.16 58.07
CA PRO A 209 -17.95 14.16 56.81
C PRO A 209 -19.41 13.71 56.93
N LEU A 210 -19.74 12.97 57.98
CA LEU A 210 -21.06 12.37 58.22
C LEU A 210 -21.75 12.94 59.47
N ARG A 211 -21.33 14.12 59.94
CA ARG A 211 -21.93 14.82 61.11
C ARG A 211 -23.45 14.94 61.05
N ASP A 212 -24.00 15.15 59.85
CA ASP A 212 -25.44 15.31 59.60
C ASP A 212 -26.24 14.00 59.84
N SER A 213 -25.56 12.85 59.97
CA SER A 213 -26.16 11.56 60.38
C SER A 213 -26.27 11.37 61.90
N ILE A 214 -25.66 12.27 62.69
CA ILE A 214 -25.66 12.22 64.16
C ILE A 214 -26.78 13.12 64.67
N SER A 215 -27.73 12.56 65.42
CA SER A 215 -28.78 13.31 66.10
C SER A 215 -28.70 13.16 67.62
N ARG A 216 -29.19 14.17 68.36
CA ARG A 216 -29.36 14.08 69.82
C ARG A 216 -30.20 12.84 70.21
N LYS A 217 -31.19 12.46 69.39
CA LYS A 217 -32.00 11.25 69.60
C LYS A 217 -31.20 9.95 69.46
N SER A 218 -30.30 9.85 68.47
CA SER A 218 -29.41 8.68 68.33
C SER A 218 -28.36 8.62 69.44
N LEU A 219 -27.85 9.77 69.92
CA LEU A 219 -26.92 9.82 71.06
C LEU A 219 -27.57 9.34 72.37
N LEU A 220 -28.82 9.71 72.63
CA LEU A 220 -29.61 9.17 73.75
C LEU A 220 -29.97 7.68 73.61
N SER A 221 -29.64 7.04 72.47
CA SER A 221 -29.99 5.64 72.17
C SER A 221 -28.82 4.84 71.57
N ILE A 222 -27.57 5.22 71.85
CA ILE A 222 -26.34 4.58 71.31
C ILE A 222 -26.41 3.05 71.34
N GLY A 223 -26.66 2.48 72.53
CA GLY A 223 -26.60 1.04 72.76
C GLY A 223 -27.74 0.21 72.14
N ALA A 224 -28.69 0.82 71.42
CA ALA A 224 -29.66 0.05 70.65
C ALA A 224 -28.98 -0.59 69.43
N ILE A 225 -29.39 -1.82 69.09
CA ILE A 225 -28.70 -2.68 68.12
C ILE A 225 -28.55 -2.00 66.75
N HIS A 226 -29.53 -1.19 66.34
CA HIS A 226 -29.55 -0.51 65.04
C HIS A 226 -28.76 0.81 64.98
N SER A 227 -28.43 1.43 66.11
CA SER A 227 -27.67 2.69 66.19
C SER A 227 -26.16 2.47 66.40
N ASN A 228 -25.78 1.38 67.07
CA ASN A 228 -24.39 0.98 67.31
C ASN A 228 -23.49 1.07 66.06
N ALA A 229 -23.99 0.64 64.89
CA ALA A 229 -23.30 0.68 63.60
C ALA A 229 -22.63 2.03 63.30
N ASN A 230 -23.40 3.12 63.40
CA ASN A 230 -22.93 4.47 63.11
C ASN A 230 -21.91 4.95 64.15
N PHE A 231 -22.06 4.54 65.41
CA PHE A 231 -21.18 4.95 66.50
C PHE A 231 -19.84 4.20 66.50
N TYR A 232 -19.79 2.92 66.12
CA TYR A 232 -18.52 2.25 65.79
C TYR A 232 -17.82 2.96 64.62
N GLY A 233 -18.56 3.32 63.57
CA GLY A 233 -18.02 4.10 62.45
C GLY A 233 -17.49 5.47 62.87
N LEU A 234 -18.14 6.15 63.82
CA LEU A 234 -17.68 7.45 64.34
C LEU A 234 -16.40 7.30 65.18
N LEU A 235 -16.39 6.36 66.14
CA LEU A 235 -15.22 6.12 66.98
C LEU A 235 -14.01 5.64 66.16
N HIS A 236 -14.23 4.80 65.14
CA HIS A 236 -13.17 4.37 64.24
C HIS A 236 -12.61 5.52 63.40
N TRP A 237 -13.46 6.41 62.89
CA TRP A 237 -12.98 7.59 62.16
C TRP A 237 -12.19 8.54 63.07
N LEU A 238 -12.67 8.77 64.30
CA LEU A 238 -11.96 9.60 65.26
C LEU A 238 -10.61 8.98 65.66
N MET A 239 -10.56 7.66 65.85
CA MET A 239 -9.33 6.90 66.09
C MET A 239 -8.33 7.03 64.91
N GLU A 240 -8.78 6.92 63.66
CA GLU A 240 -7.90 7.15 62.50
C GLU A 240 -7.43 8.61 62.40
N ALA A 241 -8.27 9.59 62.78
CA ALA A 241 -7.86 10.99 62.88
C ALA A 241 -6.79 11.19 63.98
N CYS A 242 -6.92 10.52 65.13
CA CYS A 242 -5.88 10.50 66.17
C CYS A 242 -4.57 9.89 65.64
N LYS A 243 -4.62 8.71 65.01
CA LYS A 243 -3.44 8.08 64.37
C LYS A 243 -2.77 9.00 63.36
N SER A 244 -3.55 9.72 62.55
CA SER A 244 -3.04 10.70 61.56
C SER A 244 -2.31 11.88 62.21
N ARG A 245 -2.69 12.28 63.43
CA ARG A 245 -2.02 13.34 64.20
C ARG A 245 -0.79 12.84 64.97
N ASP A 246 -0.76 11.56 65.34
CA ASP A 246 0.38 10.94 66.02
C ASP A 246 1.62 10.75 65.12
N VAL A 247 1.47 10.91 63.79
CA VAL A 247 2.58 10.74 62.83
C VAL A 247 3.55 11.92 62.91
N SER A 248 4.78 11.70 63.37
CA SER A 248 5.78 12.76 63.54
C SER A 248 6.44 13.22 62.23
N ASN A 249 6.37 12.42 61.16
CA ASN A 249 6.99 12.71 59.87
C ASN A 249 5.94 12.61 58.75
N PRO A 250 5.67 13.68 57.96
CA PRO A 250 4.70 13.63 56.86
C PRO A 250 4.94 12.48 55.86
N LYS A 251 6.20 12.07 55.67
CA LYS A 251 6.59 10.97 54.76
C LYS A 251 6.17 9.58 55.25
N GLU A 252 5.77 9.43 56.51
CA GLU A 252 5.18 8.20 57.06
C GLU A 252 3.66 8.10 56.82
N PHE A 253 3.00 9.22 56.47
CA PHE A 253 1.57 9.25 56.21
C PHE A 253 1.25 8.71 54.80
N LYS A 254 0.89 7.43 54.74
CA LYS A 254 0.64 6.68 53.49
C LYS A 254 -0.71 7.00 52.81
N ASP A 255 -1.02 8.28 52.63
CA ASP A 255 -2.08 8.72 51.71
C ASP A 255 -1.48 8.89 50.30
N PRO A 256 -1.99 8.18 49.26
CA PRO A 256 -1.52 8.34 47.89
C PRO A 256 -1.57 9.78 47.35
N ALA A 257 -2.46 10.63 47.85
CA ALA A 257 -2.57 12.03 47.45
C ALA A 257 -1.55 12.96 48.12
N VAL A 258 -0.94 12.52 49.22
CA VAL A 258 0.16 13.24 49.91
C VAL A 258 1.52 12.68 49.46
N ALA A 259 1.62 11.37 49.21
CA ALA A 259 2.82 10.73 48.68
C ALA A 259 3.19 11.19 47.26
N SER A 260 2.24 11.75 46.50
CA SER A 260 2.49 12.40 45.20
C SER A 260 3.01 13.84 45.31
N LEU A 261 3.08 14.41 46.50
CA LEU A 261 3.74 15.69 46.73
C LEU A 261 5.22 15.43 46.99
N GLU A 262 6.06 15.64 45.96
CA GLU A 262 7.51 15.75 46.14
C GLU A 262 7.81 17.05 46.90
N ILE A 263 7.67 16.97 48.23
CA ILE A 263 8.12 17.99 49.16
C ILE A 263 9.65 17.98 49.12
N GLU A 264 10.21 18.76 48.19
CA GLU A 264 11.62 19.09 48.12
C GLU A 264 12.00 19.80 49.43
N GLU A 265 12.49 19.00 50.37
CA GLU A 265 12.88 19.43 51.70
C GLU A 265 14.20 20.19 51.58
N ASN A 266 14.09 21.50 51.33
CA ASN A 266 15.23 22.41 51.19
C ASN A 266 16.07 22.37 52.47
N ALA A 267 17.11 21.55 52.47
CA ALA A 267 17.94 21.25 53.63
C ALA A 267 18.62 22.51 54.20
N MET A 268 18.92 23.50 53.35
CA MET A 268 19.45 24.80 53.78
C MET A 268 18.40 25.62 54.54
N ALA A 269 17.15 25.63 54.06
CA ALA A 269 16.04 26.29 54.76
C ALA A 269 15.65 25.56 56.06
N SER A 270 15.71 24.23 56.10
CA SER A 270 15.54 23.44 57.33
C SER A 270 16.65 23.75 58.35
N ALA A 271 17.93 23.67 57.95
CA ALA A 271 19.04 23.97 58.85
C ALA A 271 18.98 25.42 59.39
N PHE A 272 18.62 26.39 58.53
CA PHE A 272 18.42 27.77 58.94
C PHE A 272 17.20 27.97 59.85
N ALA A 273 16.12 27.23 59.65
CA ALA A 273 14.95 27.24 60.53
C ALA A 273 15.30 26.66 61.92
N ASP A 274 16.00 25.53 61.97
CA ASP A 274 16.46 24.91 63.22
C ASP A 274 17.36 25.87 64.02
N PHE A 275 18.32 26.51 63.35
CA PHE A 275 19.14 27.59 63.91
C PHE A 275 18.30 28.78 64.40
N SER A 276 17.30 29.20 63.62
CA SER A 276 16.43 30.32 63.97
C SER A 276 15.59 30.02 65.21
N PHE A 277 15.06 28.79 65.35
CA PHE A 277 14.32 28.36 66.53
C PHE A 277 15.22 28.27 67.76
N ALA A 278 16.41 27.68 67.65
CA ALA A 278 17.37 27.61 68.77
C ALA A 278 17.78 29.02 69.25
N SER A 279 18.15 29.89 68.31
CA SER A 279 18.54 31.28 68.61
C SER A 279 17.38 32.08 69.21
N TYR A 280 16.15 31.92 68.69
CA TYR A 280 14.97 32.61 69.22
C TYR A 280 14.56 32.07 70.61
N GLN A 281 14.73 30.77 70.87
CA GLN A 281 14.53 30.21 72.21
C GLN A 281 15.57 30.75 73.19
N LYS A 282 16.83 30.88 72.80
CA LYS A 282 17.90 31.52 73.60
C LYS A 282 17.54 32.98 73.89
N TYR A 283 17.12 33.74 72.87
CA TYR A 283 16.66 35.13 73.00
C TYR A 283 15.47 35.31 73.95
N ILE A 284 14.53 34.36 74.00
CA ILE A 284 13.39 34.40 74.95
C ILE A 284 13.80 34.00 76.38
N THR A 285 14.82 33.15 76.52
CA THR A 285 15.19 32.54 77.82
C THR A 285 16.30 33.31 78.55
N SER A 286 17.13 34.06 77.83
CA SER A 286 18.21 34.87 78.39
C SER A 286 17.75 36.29 78.76
N GLU A 287 18.08 36.73 79.97
CA GLU A 287 17.85 38.12 80.42
C GLU A 287 19.00 39.08 80.02
N GLU A 288 20.12 38.54 79.52
CA GLU A 288 21.31 39.28 79.05
C GLU A 288 21.46 39.23 77.51
N GLU A 289 22.33 40.07 76.95
CA GLU A 289 22.60 40.17 75.51
C GLU A 289 23.33 38.91 74.98
N ALA A 290 22.53 37.91 74.58
CA ALA A 290 23.01 36.56 74.26
C ALA A 290 23.90 36.50 73.00
N THR A 291 24.97 35.72 73.11
CA THR A 291 25.84 35.35 71.97
C THR A 291 25.41 33.99 71.41
N TYR A 292 25.45 33.84 70.07
CA TYR A 292 24.86 32.71 69.33
C TYR A 292 25.88 31.73 68.74
N ASP A 293 27.15 31.78 69.16
CA ASP A 293 28.23 30.96 68.58
C ASP A 293 27.96 29.45 68.73
N GLU A 294 27.39 29.04 69.87
CA GLU A 294 27.00 27.66 70.16
C GLU A 294 25.91 27.12 69.20
N GLU A 295 25.06 28.00 68.67
CA GLU A 295 24.02 27.67 67.70
C GLU A 295 24.52 27.78 66.24
N ILE A 296 25.51 28.64 65.99
CA ILE A 296 26.12 28.84 64.66
C ILE A 296 26.96 27.62 64.24
N ASP A 297 27.68 26.97 65.14
CA ASP A 297 28.53 25.82 64.76
C ASP A 297 27.73 24.60 64.26
N PRO A 298 26.59 24.19 64.86
CA PRO A 298 25.68 23.22 64.26
C PRO A 298 25.18 23.61 62.86
N LEU A 299 24.90 24.89 62.62
CA LEU A 299 24.49 25.40 61.31
C LEU A 299 25.62 25.29 60.26
N ARG A 300 26.86 25.68 60.64
CA ARG A 300 28.06 25.53 59.79
C ARG A 300 28.27 24.08 59.37
N ASN A 301 28.38 23.17 60.35
CA ASN A 301 28.58 21.74 60.10
C ASN A 301 27.51 21.16 59.15
N ARG A 302 26.25 21.61 59.26
CA ARG A 302 25.16 21.13 58.39
C ARG A 302 25.22 21.75 56.99
N PHE A 303 25.64 23.00 56.84
CA PHE A 303 25.94 23.57 55.52
C PHE A 303 27.14 22.90 54.84
N ASP A 304 28.21 22.56 55.59
CA ASP A 304 29.38 21.88 55.05
C ASP A 304 29.02 20.47 54.54
N VAL A 305 28.14 19.75 55.23
CA VAL A 305 27.58 18.46 54.75
C VAL A 305 26.74 18.66 53.49
N ILE A 306 25.83 19.64 53.47
CA ILE A 306 24.99 19.92 52.29
C ILE A 306 25.86 20.31 51.08
N ALA A 307 26.93 21.09 51.28
CA ALA A 307 27.88 21.44 50.24
C ALA A 307 28.63 20.21 49.71
N ALA A 308 29.17 19.36 50.60
CA ALA A 308 29.86 18.13 50.22
C ALA A 308 28.94 17.07 49.57
N GLU A 309 27.62 17.12 49.80
CA GLU A 309 26.63 16.37 49.04
C GLU A 309 26.42 16.97 47.64
N ARG A 310 26.16 18.29 47.54
CA ARG A 310 25.99 18.96 46.23
C ARG A 310 27.22 18.88 45.33
N ASP A 311 28.43 18.98 45.89
CA ASP A 311 29.68 18.83 45.13
C ASP A 311 29.86 17.39 44.58
N ARG A 312 29.35 16.38 45.30
CA ARG A 312 29.29 15.00 44.80
C ARG A 312 28.26 14.85 43.69
N ASP A 313 27.05 15.38 43.90
CA ASP A 313 25.99 15.35 42.89
C ASP A 313 26.45 16.00 41.57
N ILE A 314 27.15 17.14 41.66
CA ILE A 314 27.75 17.83 40.51
C ILE A 314 28.82 16.96 39.84
N TYR A 315 29.73 16.33 40.61
CA TYR A 315 30.78 15.47 40.06
C TYR A 315 30.21 14.24 39.34
N GLU A 316 29.18 13.60 39.91
CA GLU A 316 28.51 12.45 39.30
C GLU A 316 27.78 12.85 38.01
N LEU A 317 27.12 14.01 37.98
CA LEU A 317 26.49 14.57 36.77
C LEU A 317 27.51 14.97 35.68
N ASP A 318 28.64 15.59 36.04
CA ASP A 318 29.69 15.92 35.07
C ASP A 318 30.34 14.65 34.48
N ALA A 319 30.48 13.59 35.27
CA ALA A 319 30.93 12.28 34.80
C ALA A 319 29.93 11.61 33.85
N GLU A 320 28.62 11.66 34.15
CA GLU A 320 27.56 11.18 33.27
C GLU A 320 27.52 11.99 31.95
N ILE A 321 27.62 13.32 32.02
CA ILE A 321 27.69 14.20 30.85
C ILE A 321 28.92 13.90 29.99
N ALA A 322 30.07 13.56 30.60
CA ALA A 322 31.26 13.14 29.86
C ALA A 322 31.03 11.80 29.14
N ALA A 323 30.49 10.79 29.82
CA ALA A 323 30.20 9.48 29.24
C ALA A 323 29.16 9.56 28.10
N LEU A 324 28.07 10.31 28.28
CA LEU A 324 27.05 10.53 27.25
C LEU A 324 27.59 11.29 26.03
N ARG A 325 28.59 12.18 26.20
CA ARG A 325 29.28 12.85 25.10
C ARG A 325 30.21 11.89 24.33
N GLU A 326 30.87 10.97 25.02
CA GLU A 326 31.68 9.93 24.37
C GLU A 326 30.80 8.93 23.61
N GLU A 327 29.68 8.49 24.19
CA GLU A 327 28.69 7.66 23.50
C GLU A 327 28.11 8.37 22.27
N ALA A 328 27.75 9.66 22.39
CA ALA A 328 27.27 10.46 21.25
C ALA A 328 28.34 10.57 20.13
N ALA A 329 29.60 10.84 20.49
CA ALA A 329 30.69 10.91 19.50
C ALA A 329 30.97 9.56 18.82
N MET A 330 30.85 8.45 19.55
CA MET A 330 30.93 7.09 18.99
C MET A 330 29.77 6.82 18.02
N LEU A 331 28.54 7.17 18.39
CA LEU A 331 27.35 7.03 17.54
C LEU A 331 27.38 7.95 16.30
N GLU A 332 27.97 9.14 16.39
CA GLU A 332 28.22 10.03 15.24
C GLU A 332 29.29 9.47 14.30
N SER A 333 30.33 8.83 14.84
CA SER A 333 31.34 8.08 14.06
C SER A 333 30.71 6.89 13.31
N ASP A 334 29.86 6.12 14.01
CA ASP A 334 29.00 5.09 13.42
C ASP A 334 27.86 5.65 12.53
N GLY A 335 27.71 6.98 12.46
CA GLY A 335 26.94 7.66 11.43
C GLY A 335 27.39 7.27 10.02
N SER A 336 28.69 6.98 9.84
CA SER A 336 29.25 6.37 8.61
C SER A 336 28.62 5.00 8.30
N THR A 337 28.50 4.15 9.33
CA THR A 337 27.84 2.85 9.24
C THR A 337 26.36 3.01 8.90
N ILE A 338 25.65 3.92 9.58
CA ILE A 338 24.23 4.22 9.33
C ILE A 338 24.00 4.77 7.91
N GLU A 339 24.86 5.66 7.41
CA GLU A 339 24.81 6.14 6.02
C GLU A 339 25.08 5.02 5.01
N SER A 340 26.06 4.15 5.26
CA SER A 340 26.34 3.01 4.40
C SER A 340 25.14 2.05 4.31
N LEU A 341 24.43 1.85 5.43
CA LEU A 341 23.21 1.05 5.51
C LEU A 341 22.03 1.74 4.81
N LYS A 342 21.86 3.06 4.94
CA LYS A 342 20.86 3.84 4.18
C LYS A 342 21.10 3.76 2.67
N ARG A 343 22.34 3.92 2.21
CA ARG A 343 22.72 3.77 0.78
C ARG A 343 22.46 2.34 0.29
N ARG A 344 22.90 1.32 1.04
CA ARG A 344 22.64 -0.10 0.73
C ARG A 344 21.15 -0.44 0.68
N ASN A 345 20.34 0.12 1.59
CA ASN A 345 18.89 -0.06 1.60
C ASN A 345 18.24 0.59 0.37
N HIS A 346 18.68 1.80 -0.01
CA HIS A 346 18.22 2.46 -1.23
C HIS A 346 18.56 1.64 -2.49
N ASP A 347 19.80 1.16 -2.62
CA ASP A 347 20.22 0.31 -3.75
C ASP A 347 19.43 -1.00 -3.82
N LEU A 348 19.28 -1.71 -2.70
CA LEU A 348 18.47 -2.92 -2.61
C LEU A 348 16.99 -2.67 -2.94
N THR A 349 16.44 -1.53 -2.54
CA THR A 349 15.06 -1.12 -2.87
C THR A 349 14.93 -0.84 -4.37
N ARG A 350 15.88 -0.12 -4.96
CA ARG A 350 15.93 0.19 -6.39
C ARG A 350 16.04 -1.08 -7.24
N ASP A 351 16.90 -2.01 -6.85
CA ASP A 351 17.09 -3.26 -7.58
C ASP A 351 15.92 -4.24 -7.35
N THR A 352 15.31 -4.26 -6.17
CA THR A 352 14.04 -4.98 -5.93
C THR A 352 12.93 -4.46 -6.85
N ALA A 353 12.84 -3.15 -7.07
CA ALA A 353 11.88 -2.56 -8.02
C ALA A 353 12.19 -2.99 -9.47
N LYS A 354 13.46 -2.96 -9.91
CA LYS A 354 13.88 -3.48 -11.22
C LYS A 354 13.50 -4.94 -11.41
N PHE A 355 13.83 -5.81 -10.45
CA PHE A 355 13.51 -7.24 -10.51
C PHE A 355 12.00 -7.49 -10.49
N ARG A 356 11.21 -6.72 -9.72
CA ARG A 356 9.74 -6.78 -9.72
C ARG A 356 9.17 -6.43 -11.11
N ASN A 357 9.66 -5.37 -11.74
CA ASN A 357 9.24 -4.94 -13.07
C ASN A 357 9.64 -5.98 -14.14
N TYR A 358 10.87 -6.48 -14.11
CA TYR A 358 11.34 -7.56 -14.99
C TYR A 358 10.48 -8.83 -14.84
N CYS A 359 10.19 -9.26 -13.60
CA CYS A 359 9.33 -10.41 -13.33
C CYS A 359 7.86 -10.18 -13.70
N GLN A 360 7.40 -8.93 -13.81
CA GLN A 360 6.08 -8.58 -14.33
C GLN A 360 6.07 -8.60 -15.87
N GLU A 361 7.10 -8.07 -16.52
CA GLU A 361 7.27 -8.15 -17.99
C GLU A 361 7.38 -9.60 -18.46
N LYS A 362 8.21 -10.43 -17.80
CA LYS A 362 8.31 -11.86 -18.14
C LYS A 362 7.00 -12.60 -17.90
N ARG A 363 6.24 -12.30 -16.83
CA ARG A 363 4.88 -12.85 -16.65
C ARG A 363 3.91 -12.42 -17.75
N LYS A 364 3.86 -11.13 -18.11
CA LYS A 364 3.06 -10.64 -19.26
C LYS A 364 3.44 -11.35 -20.57
N ARG A 365 4.73 -11.61 -20.79
CA ARG A 365 5.23 -12.27 -22.01
C ARG A 365 4.95 -13.78 -22.03
N VAL A 366 5.07 -14.47 -20.89
CA VAL A 366 4.63 -15.87 -20.73
C VAL A 366 3.12 -15.98 -20.99
N GLU A 367 2.31 -15.07 -20.46
CA GLU A 367 0.86 -15.12 -20.65
C GLU A 367 0.45 -14.81 -22.10
N LYS A 368 1.16 -13.88 -22.77
CA LYS A 368 1.00 -13.68 -24.22
C LYS A 368 1.31 -14.95 -25.01
N TYR A 369 2.41 -15.66 -24.71
CA TYR A 369 2.74 -16.90 -25.41
C TYR A 369 1.78 -18.04 -25.06
N ARG A 370 1.26 -18.14 -23.83
CA ARG A 370 0.19 -19.10 -23.48
C ARG A 370 -1.08 -18.86 -24.29
N SER A 371 -1.51 -17.60 -24.41
CA SER A 371 -2.67 -17.22 -25.21
C SER A 371 -2.49 -17.58 -26.70
N ILE A 372 -1.30 -17.29 -27.26
CA ILE A 372 -0.95 -17.69 -28.64
C ILE A 372 -0.93 -19.21 -28.80
N ASN A 373 -0.24 -19.94 -27.90
CA ASN A 373 -0.19 -21.39 -27.94
C ASN A 373 -1.59 -22.01 -27.88
N LYS A 374 -2.48 -21.51 -27.01
CA LYS A 374 -3.87 -21.99 -26.96
C LYS A 374 -4.60 -21.78 -28.29
N VAL A 375 -4.48 -20.61 -28.90
CA VAL A 375 -5.11 -20.34 -30.22
C VAL A 375 -4.55 -21.28 -31.30
N VAL A 376 -3.24 -21.57 -31.27
CA VAL A 376 -2.62 -22.53 -32.19
C VAL A 376 -3.08 -23.96 -31.90
N GLU A 377 -3.16 -24.39 -30.64
CA GLU A 377 -3.67 -25.70 -30.24
C GLU A 377 -5.14 -25.88 -30.64
N ASP A 378 -5.97 -24.86 -30.51
CA ASP A 378 -7.39 -24.91 -30.86
C ASP A 378 -7.59 -24.90 -32.38
N GLU A 379 -6.75 -24.20 -33.16
CA GLU A 379 -6.75 -24.27 -34.63
C GLU A 379 -6.18 -25.61 -35.16
N VAL A 380 -5.15 -26.18 -34.51
CA VAL A 380 -4.66 -27.53 -34.82
C VAL A 380 -5.77 -28.57 -34.62
N LYS A 381 -6.50 -28.53 -33.48
CA LYS A 381 -7.67 -29.39 -33.26
C LYS A 381 -8.76 -29.18 -34.33
N ARG A 382 -8.97 -27.94 -34.79
CA ARG A 382 -9.92 -27.62 -35.86
C ARG A 382 -9.51 -28.28 -37.18
N LEU A 383 -8.23 -28.18 -37.54
CA LEU A 383 -7.65 -28.78 -38.75
C LEU A 383 -7.57 -30.31 -38.66
N ASP A 384 -7.28 -30.90 -37.50
CA ASP A 384 -7.31 -32.36 -37.29
C ASP A 384 -8.73 -32.90 -37.46
N ASN A 385 -9.74 -32.23 -36.90
CA ASN A 385 -11.15 -32.60 -37.09
C ASN A 385 -11.58 -32.45 -38.56
N GLU A 386 -11.16 -31.38 -39.24
CA GLU A 386 -11.43 -31.16 -40.67
C GLU A 386 -10.77 -32.25 -41.55
N ASN A 387 -9.51 -32.62 -41.26
CA ASN A 387 -8.85 -33.75 -41.93
C ASN A 387 -9.56 -35.08 -41.65
N GLN A 388 -9.98 -35.38 -40.42
CA GLN A 388 -10.74 -36.61 -40.13
C GLN A 388 -12.07 -36.67 -40.90
N ILE A 389 -12.77 -35.54 -41.04
CA ILE A 389 -14.00 -35.46 -41.86
C ILE A 389 -13.67 -35.69 -43.35
N LEU A 390 -12.59 -35.10 -43.86
CA LEU A 390 -12.15 -35.30 -45.25
C LEU A 390 -11.66 -36.73 -45.51
N GLU A 391 -10.99 -37.38 -44.55
CA GLU A 391 -10.59 -38.78 -44.63
C GLU A 391 -11.81 -39.72 -44.61
N GLN A 392 -12.82 -39.43 -43.78
CA GLN A 392 -14.09 -40.17 -43.77
C GLN A 392 -14.84 -40.00 -45.10
N GLN A 393 -14.97 -38.77 -45.62
CA GLN A 393 -15.58 -38.51 -46.93
C GLN A 393 -14.81 -39.18 -48.07
N LYS A 394 -13.47 -39.17 -48.03
CA LYS A 394 -12.63 -39.88 -48.99
C LYS A 394 -12.85 -41.39 -48.91
N ALA A 395 -12.89 -41.97 -47.71
CA ALA A 395 -13.13 -43.40 -47.53
C ALA A 395 -14.51 -43.82 -48.05
N GLU A 396 -15.55 -43.02 -47.76
CA GLU A 396 -16.92 -43.23 -48.24
C GLU A 396 -17.02 -43.09 -49.77
N LEU A 397 -16.28 -42.14 -50.38
CA LEU A 397 -16.18 -42.01 -51.83
C LEU A 397 -15.41 -43.17 -52.48
N GLU A 398 -14.32 -43.64 -51.86
CA GLU A 398 -13.61 -44.84 -52.30
C GLU A 398 -14.47 -46.11 -52.18
N GLU A 399 -15.31 -46.21 -51.15
CA GLU A 399 -16.26 -47.31 -50.98
C GLU A 399 -17.34 -47.28 -52.06
N LYS A 400 -17.97 -46.12 -52.31
CA LYS A 400 -18.91 -45.91 -53.43
C LYS A 400 -18.27 -46.17 -54.81
N LEU A 401 -16.96 -45.93 -54.95
CA LEU A 401 -16.21 -46.23 -56.17
C LEU A 401 -15.99 -47.75 -56.35
N LYS A 402 -15.64 -48.45 -55.25
CA LYS A 402 -15.49 -49.92 -55.20
C LYS A 402 -16.82 -50.62 -55.46
N GLU A 403 -17.91 -50.18 -54.82
CA GLU A 403 -19.28 -50.68 -55.03
C GLU A 403 -19.68 -50.61 -56.52
N LYS A 404 -19.39 -49.49 -57.18
CA LYS A 404 -19.70 -49.27 -58.60
C LYS A 404 -18.70 -49.91 -59.57
N ASN A 405 -17.64 -50.55 -59.08
CA ASN A 405 -16.58 -51.18 -59.88
C ASN A 405 -15.92 -50.25 -60.94
N VAL A 406 -15.91 -48.94 -60.71
CA VAL A 406 -15.27 -47.96 -61.61
C VAL A 406 -13.83 -47.76 -61.18
N SER A 407 -12.85 -47.99 -62.06
CA SER A 407 -11.45 -47.67 -61.73
C SER A 407 -11.21 -46.16 -61.76
N LEU A 408 -10.23 -45.67 -61.00
CA LEU A 408 -9.91 -44.24 -60.95
C LEU A 408 -9.59 -43.67 -62.35
N ALA A 409 -8.88 -44.45 -63.18
CA ALA A 409 -8.58 -44.11 -64.57
C ALA A 409 -9.83 -44.10 -65.48
N ALA A 410 -10.82 -44.96 -65.23
CA ALA A 410 -12.10 -44.92 -65.93
C ALA A 410 -12.91 -43.68 -65.55
N LEU A 411 -12.88 -43.26 -64.27
CA LEU A 411 -13.53 -42.02 -63.83
C LEU A 411 -12.86 -40.78 -64.43
N GLU A 412 -11.52 -40.74 -64.50
CA GLU A 412 -10.80 -39.68 -65.22
C GLU A 412 -11.11 -39.64 -66.71
N SER A 413 -11.26 -40.81 -67.35
CA SER A 413 -11.65 -40.89 -68.77
C SER A 413 -13.06 -40.34 -68.96
N LEU A 414 -14.01 -40.75 -68.12
CA LEU A 414 -15.40 -40.28 -68.15
C LEU A 414 -15.51 -38.77 -67.85
N ALA A 415 -14.68 -38.25 -66.95
CA ALA A 415 -14.61 -36.81 -66.68
C ALA A 415 -14.09 -36.01 -67.87
N LYS A 416 -13.05 -36.50 -68.57
CA LYS A 416 -12.52 -35.89 -69.80
C LYS A 416 -13.51 -35.99 -70.96
N GLU A 417 -14.23 -37.10 -71.08
CA GLU A 417 -15.32 -37.30 -72.05
C GLU A 417 -16.49 -36.34 -71.77
N HIS A 418 -16.90 -36.20 -70.51
CA HIS A 418 -17.92 -35.23 -70.09
C HIS A 418 -17.47 -33.77 -70.30
N GLU A 419 -16.19 -33.43 -70.06
CA GLU A 419 -15.67 -32.08 -70.37
C GLU A 419 -15.66 -31.81 -71.89
N ALA A 420 -15.29 -32.81 -72.70
CA ALA A 420 -15.32 -32.72 -74.16
C ALA A 420 -16.75 -32.58 -74.69
N GLU A 421 -17.70 -33.36 -74.19
CA GLU A 421 -19.10 -33.29 -74.63
C GLU A 421 -19.81 -32.03 -74.09
N MET A 422 -19.44 -31.52 -72.89
CA MET A 422 -19.90 -30.20 -72.42
C MET A 422 -19.40 -29.07 -73.32
N LYS A 423 -18.13 -29.09 -73.75
CA LYS A 423 -17.62 -28.14 -74.76
C LYS A 423 -18.36 -28.27 -76.08
N ARG A 424 -18.58 -29.50 -76.54
CA ARG A 424 -19.35 -29.77 -77.76
C ARG A 424 -20.79 -29.25 -77.67
N CYS A 425 -21.46 -29.39 -76.51
CA CYS A 425 -22.79 -28.84 -76.29
C CYS A 425 -22.78 -27.30 -76.30
N ALA A 426 -21.76 -26.67 -75.72
CA ALA A 426 -21.57 -25.22 -75.77
C ALA A 426 -21.34 -24.73 -77.22
N ASP A 427 -20.45 -25.39 -77.98
CA ASP A 427 -20.17 -25.10 -79.39
C ASP A 427 -21.43 -25.30 -80.26
N LEU A 428 -22.19 -26.37 -80.03
CA LEU A 428 -23.44 -26.63 -80.75
C LEU A 428 -24.51 -25.58 -80.43
N THR A 429 -24.57 -25.12 -79.18
CA THR A 429 -25.49 -24.05 -78.74
C THR A 429 -25.11 -22.71 -79.36
N ALA A 430 -23.82 -22.36 -79.37
CA ALA A 430 -23.32 -21.17 -80.06
C ALA A 430 -23.57 -21.23 -81.58
N HIS A 431 -23.43 -22.40 -82.20
CA HIS A 431 -23.75 -22.60 -83.61
C HIS A 431 -25.25 -22.50 -83.90
N LEU A 432 -26.11 -23.00 -83.00
CA LEU A 432 -27.56 -22.86 -83.08
C LEU A 432 -28.00 -21.39 -82.99
N GLU A 433 -27.49 -20.63 -82.02
CA GLU A 433 -27.79 -19.19 -81.91
C GLU A 433 -27.24 -18.39 -83.11
N THR A 434 -26.05 -18.75 -83.62
CA THR A 434 -25.53 -18.17 -84.88
C THR A 434 -26.46 -18.44 -86.06
N ARG A 435 -27.01 -19.67 -86.18
CA ARG A 435 -28.02 -20.00 -87.19
C ARG A 435 -29.35 -19.28 -86.95
N ARG A 436 -29.76 -19.09 -85.70
CA ARG A 436 -30.99 -18.39 -85.30
C ARG A 436 -30.94 -16.92 -85.68
N LEU A 437 -29.81 -16.25 -85.43
CA LEU A 437 -29.56 -14.88 -85.88
C LEU A 437 -29.64 -14.78 -87.42
N ALA A 438 -28.91 -15.63 -88.14
CA ALA A 438 -28.94 -15.64 -89.62
C ALA A 438 -30.33 -16.00 -90.20
N TYR A 439 -31.15 -16.75 -89.49
CA TYR A 439 -32.55 -17.00 -89.85
C TYR A 439 -33.44 -15.79 -89.56
N SER A 440 -33.22 -15.10 -88.44
CA SER A 440 -33.90 -13.84 -88.10
C SER A 440 -33.62 -12.75 -89.12
N GLU A 441 -32.35 -12.56 -89.53
CA GLU A 441 -31.96 -11.63 -90.59
C GLU A 441 -32.64 -11.94 -91.94
N LYS A 442 -32.72 -13.23 -92.31
CA LYS A 442 -33.45 -13.66 -93.52
C LYS A 442 -34.95 -13.43 -93.42
N THR A 443 -35.54 -13.62 -92.24
CA THR A 443 -36.96 -13.38 -92.00
C THR A 443 -37.27 -11.87 -92.03
N GLN A 444 -36.41 -11.03 -91.46
CA GLN A 444 -36.51 -9.58 -91.48
C GLN A 444 -36.36 -9.02 -92.90
N THR A 445 -35.38 -9.50 -93.69
CA THR A 445 -35.19 -9.07 -95.08
C THR A 445 -36.33 -9.51 -96.01
N LEU A 446 -36.90 -10.71 -95.81
CA LEU A 446 -38.14 -11.12 -96.48
C LEU A 446 -39.35 -10.25 -96.07
N THR A 447 -39.45 -9.87 -94.80
CA THR A 447 -40.51 -8.98 -94.31
C THR A 447 -40.42 -7.59 -94.94
N ILE A 448 -39.22 -7.00 -95.00
CA ILE A 448 -38.97 -5.71 -95.68
C ILE A 448 -39.33 -5.79 -97.18
N LEU A 449 -39.02 -6.92 -97.84
CA LEU A 449 -39.38 -7.12 -99.25
C LEU A 449 -40.89 -7.24 -99.46
N ARG A 450 -41.59 -8.01 -98.61
CA ARG A 450 -43.07 -8.12 -98.58
C ARG A 450 -43.73 -6.75 -98.41
N ASP A 451 -43.23 -5.96 -97.47
CA ASP A 451 -43.83 -4.66 -97.15
C ASP A 451 -43.58 -3.62 -98.25
N LYS A 452 -42.47 -3.74 -98.99
CA LYS A 452 -42.23 -2.98 -100.22
C LYS A 452 -43.17 -3.35 -101.36
N VAL A 453 -43.49 -4.64 -101.55
CA VAL A 453 -44.53 -5.08 -102.51
C VAL A 453 -45.89 -4.54 -102.11
N ARG A 454 -46.25 -4.60 -100.82
CA ARG A 454 -47.48 -4.03 -100.28
C ARG A 454 -47.58 -2.52 -100.54
N GLN A 455 -46.51 -1.77 -100.33
CA GLN A 455 -46.47 -0.33 -100.62
C GLN A 455 -46.75 -0.02 -102.11
N GLN A 456 -46.26 -0.85 -103.04
CA GLN A 456 -46.53 -0.70 -104.47
C GLN A 456 -48.00 -1.03 -104.82
N VAL A 457 -48.58 -2.03 -104.15
CA VAL A 457 -50.02 -2.35 -104.24
C VAL A 457 -50.89 -1.20 -103.71
N ASP A 458 -50.54 -0.61 -102.56
CA ASP A 458 -51.28 0.52 -101.99
C ASP A 458 -51.14 1.79 -102.84
N GLU A 459 -49.98 2.05 -103.45
CA GLU A 459 -49.80 3.09 -104.47
C GLU A 459 -50.68 2.86 -105.70
N PHE A 460 -50.79 1.63 -106.19
CA PHE A 460 -51.65 1.27 -107.32
C PHE A 460 -53.13 1.48 -106.97
N ASN A 461 -53.59 0.93 -105.84
CA ASN A 461 -54.94 1.11 -105.31
C ASN A 461 -55.29 2.60 -105.13
N THR A 462 -54.32 3.44 -104.72
CA THR A 462 -54.49 4.90 -104.59
C THR A 462 -54.60 5.61 -105.95
N LYS A 463 -53.92 5.11 -106.99
CA LYS A 463 -54.05 5.64 -108.37
C LYS A 463 -55.40 5.24 -108.98
N VAL A 464 -55.86 4.00 -108.77
CA VAL A 464 -57.20 3.51 -109.17
C VAL A 464 -58.31 4.37 -108.54
N LYS A 465 -58.27 4.57 -107.21
CA LYS A 465 -59.25 5.41 -106.48
C LYS A 465 -59.26 6.89 -106.89
N LYS A 466 -58.22 7.40 -107.55
CA LYS A 466 -58.18 8.75 -108.13
C LYS A 466 -58.75 8.84 -109.55
N LEU A 467 -58.78 7.75 -110.31
CA LEU A 467 -59.22 7.74 -111.70
C LEU A 467 -60.74 7.51 -111.86
N PHE A 468 -61.37 6.81 -110.91
CA PHE A 468 -62.79 6.44 -110.98
C PHE A 468 -63.51 6.87 -109.69
N PRO A 469 -64.10 8.09 -109.60
CA PRO A 469 -64.62 8.62 -108.33
C PRO A 469 -66.01 8.13 -107.91
N THR A 470 -66.81 7.53 -108.80
CA THR A 470 -68.21 7.14 -108.53
C THR A 470 -68.41 5.63 -108.76
N GLY A 471 -69.20 5.00 -107.91
CA GLY A 471 -69.15 3.55 -107.69
C GLY A 471 -69.99 2.70 -108.65
N SER A 472 -69.30 1.91 -109.46
CA SER A 472 -69.65 0.49 -109.74
C SER A 472 -68.40 -0.28 -110.16
N GLU A 473 -67.55 0.30 -111.01
CA GLU A 473 -66.33 -0.33 -111.56
C GLU A 473 -65.12 -0.30 -110.60
N GLN A 474 -65.20 0.43 -109.47
CA GLN A 474 -64.10 0.56 -108.50
C GLN A 474 -63.64 -0.78 -107.88
N HIS A 475 -64.50 -1.80 -107.87
CA HIS A 475 -64.28 -3.03 -107.09
C HIS A 475 -63.63 -4.18 -107.89
N GLU A 476 -63.50 -4.08 -109.21
CA GLU A 476 -62.78 -5.08 -110.02
C GLU A 476 -61.26 -4.88 -110.04
N PHE A 477 -60.76 -3.71 -109.63
CA PHE A 477 -59.36 -3.30 -109.82
C PHE A 477 -58.60 -2.98 -108.52
N LEU A 478 -59.08 -3.43 -107.36
CA LEU A 478 -58.39 -3.29 -106.07
C LEU A 478 -57.67 -4.57 -105.67
N LEU A 479 -56.39 -4.44 -105.36
CA LEU A 479 -55.46 -5.55 -105.13
C LEU A 479 -55.22 -5.78 -103.62
N VAL A 480 -55.43 -7.01 -103.15
CA VAL A 480 -55.11 -7.52 -101.79
C VAL A 480 -54.03 -8.62 -101.88
N TYR A 481 -52.78 -8.32 -101.50
CA TYR A 481 -51.65 -9.26 -101.62
C TYR A 481 -51.69 -10.40 -100.59
N ASN A 482 -51.54 -11.64 -101.06
CA ASN A 482 -51.79 -12.89 -100.32
C ASN A 482 -50.51 -13.77 -100.26
N PRO A 483 -49.67 -13.63 -99.21
CA PRO A 483 -48.27 -14.07 -99.21
C PRO A 483 -48.05 -15.57 -98.93
N GLY A 484 -48.98 -16.44 -99.35
CA GLY A 484 -48.94 -17.90 -99.13
C GLY A 484 -49.19 -18.76 -100.37
N ALA A 485 -49.43 -18.14 -101.53
CA ALA A 485 -49.71 -18.87 -102.78
C ALA A 485 -48.46 -19.58 -103.31
N THR A 486 -48.61 -20.84 -103.74
CA THR A 486 -47.53 -21.63 -104.37
C THR A 486 -47.55 -21.53 -105.90
N ALA A 487 -48.55 -20.85 -106.48
CA ALA A 487 -48.67 -20.54 -107.90
C ALA A 487 -48.97 -19.05 -108.12
N PRO A 488 -48.41 -18.38 -109.16
CA PRO A 488 -48.51 -16.92 -109.33
C PRO A 488 -49.91 -16.32 -109.49
N ASN A 489 -50.94 -17.16 -109.68
CA ASN A 489 -52.31 -16.70 -109.96
C ASN A 489 -53.22 -16.66 -108.71
N GLU A 490 -52.72 -17.05 -107.53
CA GLU A 490 -53.46 -17.02 -106.25
C GLU A 490 -52.92 -16.01 -105.22
N GLU A 491 -51.89 -15.22 -105.58
CA GLU A 491 -51.35 -14.15 -104.73
C GLU A 491 -52.34 -13.00 -104.46
N LEU A 492 -53.57 -13.02 -105.01
CA LEU A 492 -54.51 -11.89 -105.05
C LEU A 492 -55.99 -12.31 -105.25
N SER A 493 -56.78 -12.54 -104.18
CA SER A 493 -58.23 -12.81 -104.32
C SER A 493 -59.04 -12.69 -103.00
N TYR A 494 -59.45 -11.46 -102.62
CA TYR A 494 -60.11 -11.16 -101.32
C TYR A 494 -59.26 -11.57 -100.09
N ASP A 495 -59.64 -11.39 -98.82
CA ASP A 495 -60.80 -10.78 -98.16
C ASP A 495 -60.26 -9.72 -97.15
N VAL A 496 -61.03 -8.67 -96.85
CA VAL A 496 -60.57 -7.56 -95.99
C VAL A 496 -61.43 -7.41 -94.73
N ASP A 497 -62.72 -7.08 -94.87
CA ASP A 497 -63.46 -6.47 -93.76
C ASP A 497 -63.92 -7.45 -92.67
N GLN A 498 -64.18 -8.73 -92.99
CA GLN A 498 -64.71 -9.69 -92.00
C GLN A 498 -63.63 -10.49 -91.23
N LYS A 499 -62.36 -10.36 -91.60
CA LYS A 499 -61.25 -11.12 -90.98
C LYS A 499 -60.02 -10.30 -90.60
N LEU A 500 -59.71 -9.23 -91.34
CA LEU A 500 -58.44 -8.52 -91.15
C LEU A 500 -58.48 -7.63 -89.90
N ILE A 501 -59.55 -6.86 -89.73
CA ILE A 501 -59.67 -5.83 -88.67
C ILE A 501 -59.62 -6.44 -87.25
N PRO A 502 -60.44 -7.45 -86.86
CA PRO A 502 -60.44 -7.96 -85.48
C PRO A 502 -59.16 -8.70 -85.08
N THR A 503 -58.33 -9.06 -86.07
CA THR A 503 -57.04 -9.72 -85.87
C THR A 503 -55.94 -8.70 -85.54
N ILE A 504 -56.05 -7.47 -86.07
CA ILE A 504 -55.11 -6.37 -85.80
C ILE A 504 -55.31 -5.82 -84.39
N GLU A 505 -56.55 -5.61 -83.95
CA GLU A 505 -56.86 -5.12 -82.59
C GLU A 505 -56.32 -6.04 -81.48
N ARG A 506 -56.33 -7.36 -81.71
CA ARG A 506 -55.71 -8.33 -80.78
C ARG A 506 -54.19 -8.24 -80.73
N LEU A 507 -53.54 -7.92 -81.87
CA LEU A 507 -52.09 -7.75 -81.94
C LEU A 507 -51.66 -6.50 -81.17
N GLU A 508 -52.38 -5.39 -81.34
CA GLU A 508 -52.11 -4.12 -80.64
C GLU A 508 -52.19 -4.28 -79.11
N ILE A 509 -53.14 -5.07 -78.62
CA ILE A 509 -53.27 -5.37 -77.18
C ILE A 509 -52.09 -6.23 -76.68
N SER A 510 -51.55 -7.15 -77.50
CA SER A 510 -50.41 -8.00 -77.12
C SER A 510 -49.10 -7.20 -77.06
N GLU A 511 -48.74 -6.50 -78.14
CA GLU A 511 -47.50 -5.72 -78.23
C GLU A 511 -47.41 -4.65 -77.13
N ARG A 512 -48.55 -4.10 -76.71
CA ARG A 512 -48.64 -3.13 -75.62
C ARG A 512 -48.38 -3.74 -74.24
N GLN A 513 -48.79 -4.99 -74.01
CA GLN A 513 -48.47 -5.73 -72.79
C GLN A 513 -46.98 -6.09 -72.73
N ASP A 514 -46.39 -6.52 -73.86
CA ASP A 514 -44.96 -6.79 -73.96
C ASP A 514 -44.12 -5.52 -73.73
N PHE A 515 -44.56 -4.36 -74.27
CA PHE A 515 -43.91 -3.07 -74.05
C PHE A 515 -43.93 -2.62 -72.57
N ASP A 516 -45.08 -2.75 -71.90
CA ASP A 516 -45.20 -2.43 -70.48
C ASP A 516 -44.33 -3.37 -69.63
N GLN A 517 -44.25 -4.66 -69.97
CA GLN A 517 -43.40 -5.64 -69.27
C GLN A 517 -41.90 -5.36 -69.46
N ILE A 518 -41.45 -5.00 -70.67
CA ILE A 518 -40.07 -4.57 -70.94
C ILE A 518 -39.74 -3.28 -70.17
N THR A 519 -40.69 -2.35 -70.07
CA THR A 519 -40.54 -1.10 -69.32
C THR A 519 -40.39 -1.36 -67.81
N MET A 520 -41.18 -2.29 -67.25
CA MET A 520 -41.06 -2.70 -65.84
C MET A 520 -39.71 -3.34 -65.52
N GLU A 521 -39.20 -4.28 -66.34
CA GLU A 521 -37.88 -4.87 -66.10
C GLU A 521 -36.74 -3.87 -66.33
N THR A 522 -36.89 -2.91 -67.27
CA THR A 522 -35.93 -1.81 -67.45
C THR A 522 -35.85 -0.92 -66.20
N GLN A 523 -36.99 -0.59 -65.60
CA GLN A 523 -37.06 0.17 -64.34
C GLN A 523 -36.43 -0.62 -63.18
N ARG A 524 -36.75 -1.91 -63.06
CA ARG A 524 -36.20 -2.83 -62.04
C ARG A 524 -34.67 -2.96 -62.13
N LEU A 525 -34.12 -3.01 -63.35
CA LEU A 525 -32.67 -3.06 -63.58
C LEU A 525 -31.98 -1.74 -63.22
N ARG A 526 -32.64 -0.59 -63.40
CA ARG A 526 -32.14 0.71 -62.90
C ARG A 526 -32.11 0.75 -61.38
N GLU A 527 -33.22 0.43 -60.72
CA GLU A 527 -33.30 0.40 -59.25
C GLU A 527 -32.24 -0.53 -58.61
N LYS A 528 -31.99 -1.69 -59.23
CA LYS A 528 -30.90 -2.59 -58.81
C LYS A 528 -29.50 -1.99 -59.05
N THR A 529 -29.31 -1.21 -60.11
CA THR A 529 -28.05 -0.53 -60.42
C THR A 529 -27.79 0.61 -59.45
N ASP A 530 -28.82 1.40 -59.14
CA ASP A 530 -28.73 2.52 -58.18
C ASP A 530 -28.49 2.02 -56.75
N ALA A 531 -29.11 0.91 -56.35
CA ALA A 531 -28.80 0.24 -55.08
C ALA A 531 -27.34 -0.23 -55.01
N LEU A 532 -26.82 -0.88 -56.06
CA LEU A 532 -25.41 -1.30 -56.12
C LEU A 532 -24.45 -0.11 -56.11
N ASN A 533 -24.80 1.01 -56.74
CA ASN A 533 -24.03 2.24 -56.67
C ASN A 533 -24.01 2.83 -55.25
N ALA A 534 -25.13 2.81 -54.53
CA ALA A 534 -25.19 3.23 -53.14
C ALA A 534 -24.33 2.36 -52.22
N ASP A 535 -24.39 1.02 -52.38
CA ASP A 535 -23.52 0.08 -51.66
C ASP A 535 -22.02 0.36 -51.95
N ILE A 536 -21.67 0.66 -53.21
CA ILE A 536 -20.31 1.01 -53.62
C ILE A 536 -19.82 2.31 -52.96
N GLU A 537 -20.65 3.35 -52.89
CA GLU A 537 -20.28 4.60 -52.20
C GLU A 537 -20.19 4.43 -50.68
N GLN A 538 -21.04 3.59 -50.06
CA GLN A 538 -20.87 3.22 -48.65
C GLN A 538 -19.52 2.51 -48.41
N ILE A 539 -19.18 1.51 -49.23
CA ILE A 539 -17.92 0.77 -49.12
C ILE A 539 -16.71 1.70 -49.31
N LYS A 540 -16.78 2.69 -50.21
CA LYS A 540 -15.75 3.74 -50.36
C LYS A 540 -15.62 4.61 -49.12
N LEU A 541 -16.72 5.03 -48.50
CA LEU A 541 -16.70 5.82 -47.26
C LEU A 541 -16.08 5.03 -46.09
N GLU A 542 -16.48 3.77 -45.92
CA GLU A 542 -15.91 2.87 -44.91
C GLU A 542 -14.40 2.63 -45.15
N LEU A 543 -13.97 2.45 -46.40
CA LEU A 543 -12.56 2.32 -46.77
C LEU A 543 -11.76 3.58 -46.41
N ILE A 544 -12.28 4.78 -46.71
CA ILE A 544 -11.66 6.06 -46.37
C ILE A 544 -11.54 6.24 -44.85
N GLU A 545 -12.55 5.82 -44.07
CA GLU A 545 -12.48 5.85 -42.60
C GLU A 545 -11.42 4.87 -42.08
N LYS A 546 -11.41 3.63 -42.56
CA LYS A 546 -10.42 2.61 -42.15
C LYS A 546 -8.99 3.03 -42.51
N GLN A 547 -8.79 3.70 -43.65
CA GLN A 547 -7.48 4.22 -44.03
C GLN A 547 -7.01 5.37 -43.12
N LYS A 548 -7.90 6.29 -42.74
CA LYS A 548 -7.61 7.31 -41.71
C LYS A 548 -7.31 6.70 -40.35
N GLU A 549 -8.03 5.65 -39.96
CA GLU A 549 -7.79 4.91 -38.71
C GLU A 549 -6.40 4.24 -38.72
N ALA A 550 -6.00 3.66 -39.85
CA ALA A 550 -4.69 3.06 -40.06
C ALA A 550 -3.55 4.10 -40.03
N GLU A 551 -3.69 5.24 -40.71
CA GLU A 551 -2.72 6.34 -40.65
C GLU A 551 -2.54 6.89 -39.24
N LEU A 552 -3.64 7.05 -38.49
CA LEU A 552 -3.59 7.57 -37.12
C LEU A 552 -2.91 6.59 -36.15
N LYS A 553 -3.11 5.28 -36.35
CA LYS A 553 -2.34 4.23 -35.65
C LYS A 553 -0.86 4.26 -36.05
N ALA A 554 -0.54 4.39 -37.34
CA ALA A 554 0.83 4.46 -37.83
C ALA A 554 1.60 5.66 -37.21
N LYS A 555 0.99 6.85 -37.20
CA LYS A 555 1.55 8.05 -36.55
C LYS A 555 1.81 7.83 -35.06
N LYS A 556 0.87 7.26 -34.32
CA LYS A 556 1.05 6.90 -32.90
C LYS A 556 2.17 5.88 -32.68
N HIS A 557 2.34 4.90 -33.57
CA HIS A 557 3.45 3.95 -33.51
C HIS A 557 4.80 4.61 -33.79
N GLU A 558 4.88 5.53 -34.75
CA GLU A 558 6.08 6.32 -35.04
C GLU A 558 6.46 7.25 -33.88
N GLU A 559 5.50 7.95 -33.29
CA GLU A 559 5.70 8.77 -32.09
C GLU A 559 6.20 7.93 -30.92
N SER A 560 5.58 6.77 -30.66
CA SER A 560 6.01 5.83 -29.63
C SER A 560 7.43 5.31 -29.88
N ARG A 561 7.76 4.98 -31.14
CA ARG A 561 9.10 4.55 -31.58
C ARG A 561 10.13 5.66 -31.35
N ARG A 562 9.79 6.91 -31.66
CA ARG A 562 10.65 8.09 -31.48
C ARG A 562 10.88 8.40 -30.00
N GLN A 563 9.85 8.29 -29.16
CA GLN A 563 9.96 8.40 -27.70
C GLN A 563 10.87 7.30 -27.14
N PHE A 564 10.64 6.04 -27.51
CA PHE A 564 11.46 4.90 -27.08
C PHE A 564 12.94 5.07 -27.46
N MET A 565 13.25 5.48 -28.70
CA MET A 565 14.62 5.78 -29.14
C MET A 565 15.25 6.91 -28.29
N ALA A 566 14.50 7.98 -28.01
CA ALA A 566 14.99 9.11 -27.22
C ALA A 566 15.13 8.81 -25.72
N GLU A 567 14.40 7.82 -25.18
CA GLU A 567 14.59 7.32 -23.82
C GLU A 567 15.77 6.35 -23.74
N ASN A 568 15.89 5.43 -24.71
CA ASN A 568 17.02 4.50 -24.81
C ASN A 568 18.36 5.25 -24.92
N GLU A 569 18.41 6.34 -25.69
CA GLU A 569 19.60 7.18 -25.81
C GLU A 569 19.98 7.86 -24.47
N LYS A 570 18.99 8.29 -23.68
CA LYS A 570 19.24 8.81 -22.32
C LYS A 570 19.78 7.72 -21.39
N TYR A 571 19.30 6.48 -21.50
CA TYR A 571 19.84 5.36 -20.74
C TYR A 571 21.26 4.96 -21.19
N ASN A 572 21.59 5.03 -22.49
CA ASN A 572 22.95 4.85 -23.00
C ASN A 572 23.90 5.87 -22.35
N ILE A 573 23.60 7.16 -22.48
CA ILE A 573 24.40 8.27 -21.92
C ILE A 573 24.50 8.17 -20.39
N MET A 574 23.46 7.69 -19.70
CA MET A 574 23.50 7.46 -18.25
C MET A 574 24.36 6.24 -17.88
N THR A 575 24.35 5.20 -18.70
CA THR A 575 25.16 3.99 -18.51
C THR A 575 26.64 4.30 -18.69
N GLU A 576 27.03 4.98 -19.78
CA GLU A 576 28.41 5.45 -20.01
C GLU A 576 28.95 6.31 -18.85
N LYS A 577 28.10 7.21 -18.31
CA LYS A 577 28.45 8.02 -17.13
C LYS A 577 28.64 7.16 -15.87
N HIS A 578 27.84 6.13 -15.68
CA HIS A 578 28.00 5.21 -14.56
C HIS A 578 29.22 4.28 -14.71
N GLU A 579 29.51 3.79 -15.92
CA GLU A 579 30.72 3.01 -16.20
C GLU A 579 31.98 3.84 -15.97
N LYS A 580 32.03 5.07 -16.49
CA LYS A 580 33.14 6.00 -16.22
C LYS A 580 33.29 6.28 -14.72
N ALA A 581 32.20 6.57 -14.00
CA ALA A 581 32.25 6.80 -12.56
C ALA A 581 32.71 5.56 -11.76
N LEU A 582 32.38 4.35 -12.22
CA LEU A 582 32.88 3.10 -11.65
C LEU A 582 34.38 2.91 -11.88
N ASP A 583 34.89 3.23 -13.07
CA ASP A 583 36.33 3.14 -13.35
C ASP A 583 37.14 4.25 -12.66
N ASP A 584 36.61 5.47 -12.57
CA ASP A 584 37.18 6.55 -11.74
C ASP A 584 37.21 6.15 -10.24
N ALA A 585 36.21 5.40 -9.76
CA ALA A 585 36.20 4.86 -8.39
C ALA A 585 37.18 3.68 -8.21
N ARG A 586 37.31 2.80 -9.21
CA ARG A 586 38.30 1.71 -9.23
C ARG A 586 39.73 2.23 -9.25
N SER A 587 40.02 3.33 -9.97
CA SER A 587 41.35 3.94 -9.95
C SER A 587 41.68 4.49 -8.57
N ARG A 588 40.83 5.34 -8.00
CA ARG A 588 40.99 5.88 -6.63
C ARG A 588 41.10 4.80 -5.55
N SER A 589 40.37 3.69 -5.70
CA SER A 589 40.49 2.53 -4.80
C SER A 589 41.84 1.80 -4.93
N ARG A 590 42.38 1.66 -6.16
CA ARG A 590 43.73 1.13 -6.39
C ARG A 590 44.82 2.06 -5.85
N GLU A 591 44.68 3.36 -6.06
CA GLU A 591 45.60 4.39 -5.56
C GLU A 591 45.63 4.41 -4.03
N ALA A 592 44.47 4.41 -3.37
CA ALA A 592 44.37 4.33 -1.91
C ALA A 592 44.95 3.01 -1.36
N LEU A 593 44.74 1.88 -2.05
CA LEU A 593 45.33 0.59 -1.68
C LEU A 593 46.85 0.55 -1.89
N LEU A 594 47.39 1.29 -2.87
CA LEU A 594 48.83 1.48 -3.04
C LEU A 594 49.41 2.28 -1.86
N GLN A 595 48.83 3.44 -1.55
CA GLN A 595 49.25 4.28 -0.42
C GLN A 595 49.13 3.56 0.93
N ALA A 596 48.10 2.72 1.12
CA ALA A 596 47.96 1.90 2.32
C ALA A 596 49.09 0.86 2.45
N LYS A 597 49.53 0.25 1.33
CA LYS A 597 50.68 -0.67 1.31
C LYS A 597 52.01 0.06 1.53
N GLU A 598 52.19 1.24 0.97
CA GLU A 598 53.37 2.08 1.20
C GLU A 598 53.49 2.48 2.68
N ARG A 599 52.37 2.84 3.33
CA ARG A 599 52.32 3.10 4.78
C ARG A 599 52.60 1.85 5.59
N LEU A 600 52.00 0.71 5.24
CA LEU A 600 52.25 -0.57 5.92
C LEU A 600 53.74 -0.92 5.89
N PHE A 601 54.37 -0.85 4.72
CA PHE A 601 55.80 -1.11 4.54
C PHE A 601 56.69 -0.13 5.33
N ALA A 602 56.26 1.14 5.47
CA ALA A 602 56.96 2.12 6.28
C ALA A 602 56.86 1.83 7.80
N GLU A 603 55.71 1.39 8.31
CA GLU A 603 55.56 1.00 9.72
C GLU A 603 56.21 -0.36 10.00
N GLU A 604 56.17 -1.33 9.08
CA GLU A 604 56.95 -2.58 9.15
C GLU A 604 58.45 -2.28 9.26
N SER A 605 58.96 -1.35 8.45
CA SER A 605 60.36 -0.90 8.50
C SER A 605 60.72 -0.23 9.83
N ARG A 606 59.80 0.58 10.41
CA ARG A 606 59.97 1.21 11.72
C ARG A 606 59.94 0.20 12.86
N LEU A 607 59.05 -0.81 12.79
CA LEU A 607 58.97 -1.89 13.77
C LEU A 607 60.30 -2.66 13.82
N ILE A 608 60.84 -3.04 12.67
CA ILE A 608 62.16 -3.70 12.55
C ILE A 608 63.27 -2.83 13.14
N GLU A 609 63.25 -1.51 12.91
CA GLU A 609 64.26 -0.61 13.51
C GLU A 609 64.10 -0.48 15.04
N MET A 610 62.86 -0.44 15.54
CA MET A 610 62.55 -0.38 16.97
C MET A 610 62.94 -1.69 17.68
N GLU A 611 62.64 -2.85 17.11
CA GLU A 611 63.09 -4.15 17.60
C GLU A 611 64.61 -4.22 17.70
N ARG A 612 65.33 -3.73 16.68
CA ARG A 612 66.79 -3.65 16.70
C ARG A 612 67.31 -2.71 17.80
N ARG A 613 66.67 -1.55 18.02
CA ARG A 613 67.02 -0.63 19.12
C ARG A 613 66.79 -1.27 20.49
N PHE A 614 65.65 -1.94 20.68
CA PHE A 614 65.32 -2.65 21.92
C PHE A 614 66.32 -3.78 22.22
N GLN A 615 66.74 -4.55 21.19
CA GLN A 615 67.81 -5.55 21.34
C GLN A 615 69.14 -4.91 21.77
N GLN A 616 69.52 -3.77 21.18
CA GLN A 616 70.74 -3.04 21.56
C GLN A 616 70.68 -2.51 23.01
N GLU A 617 69.52 -1.97 23.43
CA GLU A 617 69.31 -1.56 24.83
C GLU A 617 69.36 -2.75 25.79
N GLN A 618 68.76 -3.89 25.42
CA GLN A 618 68.81 -5.12 26.21
C GLN A 618 70.23 -5.67 26.35
N GLU A 619 71.05 -5.61 25.30
CA GLU A 619 72.48 -5.97 25.37
C GLU A 619 73.27 -5.02 26.27
N VAL A 620 73.06 -3.70 26.17
CA VAL A 620 73.73 -2.70 27.01
C VAL A 620 73.33 -2.87 28.48
N LEU A 621 72.05 -3.13 28.78
CA LEU A 621 71.56 -3.44 30.11
C LEU A 621 72.16 -4.75 30.64
N ALA A 622 72.24 -5.80 29.82
CA ALA A 622 72.85 -7.07 30.21
C ALA A 622 74.36 -6.93 30.52
N VAL A 623 75.10 -6.13 29.74
CA VAL A 623 76.51 -5.80 30.01
C VAL A 623 76.65 -4.99 31.29
N THR A 624 75.74 -4.04 31.55
CA THR A 624 75.76 -3.19 32.75
C THR A 624 75.42 -3.98 34.01
N ALA A 625 74.42 -4.87 33.95
CA ALA A 625 74.09 -5.79 35.03
C ALA A 625 75.26 -6.74 35.35
N ARG A 626 75.94 -7.30 34.33
CA ARG A 626 77.16 -8.11 34.53
C ARG A 626 78.28 -7.33 35.23
N LYS A 627 78.47 -6.05 34.91
CA LYS A 627 79.45 -5.18 35.61
C LYS A 627 79.08 -4.96 37.08
N MET A 628 77.81 -4.68 37.39
CA MET A 628 77.37 -4.50 38.78
C MET A 628 77.46 -5.80 39.59
N VAL A 629 77.15 -6.96 38.99
CA VAL A 629 77.34 -8.26 39.62
C VAL A 629 78.82 -8.53 39.91
N ALA A 630 79.73 -8.22 38.98
CA ALA A 630 81.17 -8.35 39.20
C ALA A 630 81.64 -7.46 40.36
N GLN A 631 81.28 -6.18 40.37
CA GLN A 631 81.60 -5.25 41.47
C GLN A 631 81.05 -5.71 42.83
N TYR A 632 79.86 -6.33 42.84
CA TYR A 632 79.30 -6.93 44.05
C TYR A 632 80.11 -8.17 44.50
N THR A 633 80.48 -9.07 43.59
CA THR A 633 81.32 -10.23 43.94
C THR A 633 82.73 -9.84 44.40
N ASP A 634 83.31 -8.78 43.82
CA ASP A 634 84.63 -8.26 44.20
C ASP A 634 84.58 -7.67 45.62
N SER A 635 83.62 -6.79 45.89
CA SER A 635 83.43 -6.21 47.24
C SER A 635 83.00 -7.26 48.29
N GLN A 636 82.24 -8.28 47.90
CA GLN A 636 81.96 -9.44 48.76
C GLN A 636 83.25 -10.22 49.09
N ALA A 637 84.14 -10.42 48.10
CA ALA A 637 85.43 -11.08 48.30
C ALA A 637 86.39 -10.28 49.21
N GLU A 638 86.31 -8.95 49.21
CA GLU A 638 87.03 -8.08 50.16
C GLU A 638 86.43 -8.11 51.58
N LEU A 639 85.09 -8.11 51.70
CA LEU A 639 84.39 -8.05 52.99
C LEU A 639 84.43 -9.38 53.77
N MET A 640 84.32 -10.53 53.09
CA MET A 640 84.32 -11.85 53.74
C MET A 640 85.57 -12.15 54.61
N PRO A 641 86.83 -11.89 54.20
CA PRO A 641 87.98 -12.09 55.07
C PRO A 641 88.02 -11.13 56.27
N MET A 642 87.48 -9.90 56.14
CA MET A 642 87.35 -8.98 57.26
C MET A 642 86.26 -9.42 58.26
N LEU A 643 85.15 -9.97 57.78
CA LEU A 643 84.11 -10.55 58.63
C LEU A 643 84.63 -11.80 59.38
N ASN A 644 85.45 -12.63 58.72
CA ASN A 644 86.09 -13.79 59.34
C ASN A 644 87.12 -13.38 60.42
N THR A 645 87.93 -12.34 60.21
CA THR A 645 88.87 -11.86 61.24
C THR A 645 88.16 -11.18 62.42
N LEU A 646 87.07 -10.43 62.18
CA LEU A 646 86.19 -9.95 63.26
C LEU A 646 85.57 -11.10 64.06
N THR A 647 85.09 -12.15 63.38
CA THR A 647 84.52 -13.34 64.04
C THR A 647 85.57 -14.06 64.89
N GLN A 648 86.82 -14.16 64.41
CA GLN A 648 87.95 -14.68 65.18
C GLN A 648 88.33 -13.81 66.38
N LEU A 649 88.16 -12.49 66.32
CA LEU A 649 88.40 -11.58 67.44
C LEU A 649 87.31 -11.70 68.51
N VAL A 650 86.03 -11.77 68.12
CA VAL A 650 84.91 -11.98 69.06
C VAL A 650 85.04 -13.33 69.76
N LEU A 651 85.38 -14.41 69.04
CA LEU A 651 85.65 -15.73 69.64
C LEU A 651 86.85 -15.73 70.60
N LYS A 652 87.81 -14.80 70.46
CA LYS A 652 88.94 -14.64 71.39
C LYS A 652 88.61 -13.77 72.61
N GLN A 653 87.60 -12.91 72.54
CA GLN A 653 87.13 -12.12 73.69
C GLN A 653 86.03 -12.82 74.50
N GLY A 654 85.46 -13.92 74.00
CA GLY A 654 84.48 -14.75 74.73
C GLY A 654 85.07 -15.76 75.72
N ILE A 655 86.39 -15.79 75.95
CA ILE A 655 87.06 -16.72 76.88
C ILE A 655 88.14 -15.99 77.70
N GLN A 656 87.71 -15.11 78.61
CA GLN A 656 88.45 -14.71 79.82
C GLN A 656 87.51 -14.11 80.87
#